data_AF-A0AAD9F8K9-F1
#
_entry.id   AF-A0AAD9F8K9-F1
#
_cell.length_a   1.000
_cell.length_b   1.000
_cell.length_c   1.000
_cell.angle_alpha   90.00
_cell.angle_beta   90.00
_cell.angle_gamma   90.00
#
_symmetry.space_group_name_H-M   'P 1'
#
loop_
_entity.id
_entity.type
_entity.pdbx_description
1 polymer ?
#
loop_
_entity_poly.entity_id
_entity_poly.type
_entity_poly.pdbx_seq_one_letter_code
_entity_poly.pdbx_strand_id
1 'polypeptide(L)'
;MARLETPLFLHGFDLGGHFVDLRPLGTGVTGLVLSAVDERTGQRVAIKKLVMRDAVTVKHALREVKITRRLLHENVVSVHEVLAPYGRPLPRDPTQLSALYIVQECMETDLARLLEQGPLPTGHATLLFYQLLRGLKFIHSANVLHRDLKPANIFLNTDQLLLKIGDFGLARIVDPHYSHKGYLSEGLVTKWYCSPRLLLSPNNYTKAIDMWATGCILAEMLTGRMLFAGAHELEQMQLILDTVPVLREEDRQDLLQVIPSYVSHGWKVKKPFSELLPELDAQAVDFLQRILTFNPMDRLTAEAALSHPFLQQYSCPEDEPTSSHPFRIEDELEDSLVTEQSLSNSNSQASSIHWEKYESSLSTDVSWQLSGGRCRCMPPAHMTSDLGDTTEDEEVQRDPRASSTALIEEAQVDPRKYSHSSSAERFLENSPSSLERACGLGYGELDCGRSCDYKVGSPSYLDKIAWKEGKPQHYSEPKLILDLSHWKRNTNSLPLPSEPLGGSMEDLRAMNEEEAVKEEEEDTGDLFQEISRWVESTQSHLHSPSPSVEPCSPSGHGLHSPGETEFGDTWSAASQSGDSDIQAMRFQNNLKNMTDPLQKYIYLMGIQERNERLFYRVLMEDIEELMPIVYTPTVGLACTHYGHIFRRPKGLFISIRDKGHIRSILDNWPETDVAAVVVTDGERILGLGDLGVYGMGIPVGKLCLYTACAGIRPERCLPVAIDVGTNNETLLKDPLYMGLYQERDNSQVYDDLIDEFMEAVVDKYGQGTLIQFEDFGNHNAFRFLRKYREKYCTFNDDIQGTAAVALAGLLAAQRAIGKPITEHRVLFLGAGEAALGIANLIVMAMMEKGMSQAEARNKIWMFDKHGLLVKGRQEETDSNQEAFVHDSPGSVQSFLDAVNTIKPTALIGVSGAGRLFTHDVLKAMGTMNDRPIIFALSNPTTKAECTAEDAYTLTDGRCLFASGSPFGPVTLSDGRVITPGQGNNAYIFPGVALAVILSGVRHISDTVFLEAAKTLAEQLTDEELAEGRLYPPLSNIREVSVQMAVKVVEFVYAKGMAFRYPEPVDKESFVRATVWDTHYDSFLPDTYDWPGVSYVPKTDEK
;
A
#
# COMPACT_ATOMS: atom_id res chain seq x y z
N MET A 1 -30.18 40.35 -11.19
CA MET A 1 -28.75 40.73 -11.29
C MET A 1 -27.95 39.45 -11.27
N ALA A 2 -26.87 39.38 -12.06
CA ALA A 2 -26.24 38.12 -12.43
C ALA A 2 -25.49 37.43 -11.27
N ARG A 3 -25.40 36.10 -11.35
CA ARG A 3 -24.21 35.35 -10.94
C ARG A 3 -23.74 34.61 -12.18
N LEU A 4 -22.52 34.92 -12.63
CA LEU A 4 -21.83 34.13 -13.63
C LEU A 4 -21.42 32.80 -13.00
N GLU A 5 -21.53 31.71 -13.75
CA GLU A 5 -20.83 30.47 -13.46
C GLU A 5 -19.35 30.71 -13.80
N THR A 6 -18.49 30.78 -12.79
CA THR A 6 -17.06 31.06 -12.97
C THR A 6 -16.29 29.78 -13.39
N PRO A 7 -15.42 29.81 -14.43
CA PRO A 7 -14.71 28.63 -14.96
C PRO A 7 -13.64 27.98 -14.04
N LEU A 8 -13.67 28.22 -12.74
CA LEU A 8 -12.48 28.15 -11.88
C LEU A 8 -12.24 26.80 -11.19
N PHE A 9 -13.12 25.82 -11.35
CA PHE A 9 -13.03 24.54 -10.64
C PHE A 9 -12.18 23.48 -11.39
N LEU A 10 -11.13 23.90 -12.09
CA LEU A 10 -10.16 22.98 -12.70
C LEU A 10 -9.34 22.26 -11.61
N HIS A 11 -9.19 20.94 -11.78
CA HIS A 11 -8.38 20.06 -10.91
C HIS A 11 -8.68 20.16 -9.39
N GLY A 12 -9.86 20.64 -9.00
CA GLY A 12 -10.25 20.80 -7.60
C GLY A 12 -9.54 21.93 -6.85
N PHE A 13 -9.11 22.98 -7.55
CA PHE A 13 -8.50 24.18 -6.95
C PHE A 13 -9.51 25.34 -6.86
N ASP A 14 -9.68 25.91 -5.67
CA ASP A 14 -10.66 26.96 -5.39
C ASP A 14 -9.96 28.33 -5.35
N LEU A 15 -9.32 28.76 -6.44
CA LEU A 15 -8.36 29.88 -6.39
C LEU A 15 -8.93 31.28 -6.57
N GLY A 16 -10.21 31.40 -6.93
CA GLY A 16 -10.80 32.71 -7.26
C GLY A 16 -10.35 33.26 -8.62
N GLY A 17 -11.10 34.23 -9.14
CA GLY A 17 -11.13 34.53 -10.58
C GLY A 17 -10.03 35.42 -11.14
N HIS A 18 -8.79 35.27 -10.68
CA HIS A 18 -7.63 36.04 -11.12
C HIS A 18 -6.39 35.18 -11.42
N PHE A 19 -6.51 33.87 -11.27
CA PHE A 19 -5.52 32.90 -11.74
C PHE A 19 -6.05 32.24 -13.01
N VAL A 20 -5.34 32.42 -14.12
CA VAL A 20 -5.69 31.88 -15.45
C VAL A 20 -4.58 30.96 -15.94
N ASP A 21 -4.82 30.25 -17.04
CA ASP A 21 -3.83 29.33 -17.64
C ASP A 21 -3.30 28.29 -16.63
N LEU A 22 -4.25 27.62 -15.96
CA LEU A 22 -3.98 26.61 -14.95
C LEU A 22 -3.43 25.33 -15.59
N ARG A 23 -2.23 24.91 -15.19
CA ARG A 23 -1.57 23.70 -15.71
C ARG A 23 -1.03 22.82 -14.59
N PRO A 24 -1.27 21.51 -14.59
CA PRO A 24 -0.56 20.58 -13.71
C PRO A 24 0.96 20.73 -13.86
N LEU A 25 1.66 20.92 -12.74
CA LEU A 25 3.11 20.79 -12.70
C LEU A 25 3.54 19.54 -11.93
N GLY A 26 2.79 19.07 -10.93
CA GLY A 26 3.14 17.80 -10.32
C GLY A 26 2.35 17.42 -9.10
N THR A 27 2.41 16.14 -8.75
CA THR A 27 1.68 15.54 -7.64
C THR A 27 2.63 15.16 -6.51
N GLY A 28 2.28 15.54 -5.28
CA GLY A 28 3.02 15.22 -4.07
C GLY A 28 2.14 14.66 -2.96
N VAL A 29 2.78 14.25 -1.86
CA VAL A 29 2.14 13.69 -0.66
C VAL A 29 1.08 14.63 -0.05
N THR A 30 1.23 15.94 -0.24
CA THR A 30 0.30 16.97 0.26
C THR A 30 -0.77 17.38 -0.75
N GLY A 31 -0.63 17.02 -2.03
CA GLY A 31 -1.57 17.37 -3.10
C GLY A 31 -0.91 17.63 -4.46
N LEU A 32 -1.74 18.02 -5.43
CA LEU A 32 -1.32 18.53 -6.74
C LEU A 32 -0.73 19.95 -6.58
N VAL A 33 0.18 20.31 -7.48
CA VAL A 33 0.74 21.66 -7.68
C VAL A 33 0.40 22.10 -9.11
N LEU A 34 -0.12 23.31 -9.26
CA LEU A 34 -0.48 23.92 -10.54
C LEU A 34 0.44 25.11 -10.87
N SER A 35 0.72 25.36 -12.15
CA SER A 35 1.10 26.69 -12.62
C SER A 35 -0.16 27.48 -12.89
N ALA A 36 -0.11 28.79 -12.64
CA ALA A 36 -1.07 29.74 -13.16
C ALA A 36 -0.34 31.00 -13.61
N VAL A 37 -1.01 31.83 -14.41
CA VAL A 37 -0.68 33.25 -14.55
C VAL A 37 -1.58 34.04 -13.61
N ASP A 38 -1.00 34.82 -12.69
CA ASP A 38 -1.75 35.79 -11.89
C ASP A 38 -2.04 37.03 -12.76
N GLU A 39 -3.30 37.26 -13.09
CA GLU A 39 -3.74 38.38 -13.95
C GLU A 39 -3.42 39.76 -13.34
N ARG A 40 -3.20 39.86 -12.03
CA ARG A 40 -2.89 41.13 -11.36
C ARG A 40 -1.45 41.57 -11.60
N THR A 41 -0.53 40.61 -11.69
CA THR A 41 0.92 40.85 -11.83
C THR A 41 1.46 40.51 -13.22
N GLY A 42 0.72 39.70 -13.99
CA GLY A 42 1.16 39.13 -15.26
C GLY A 42 2.26 38.07 -15.11
N GLN A 43 2.56 37.62 -13.88
CA GLN A 43 3.63 36.66 -13.61
C GLN A 43 3.09 35.23 -13.56
N ARG A 44 3.91 34.28 -13.99
CA ARG A 44 3.65 32.85 -13.82
C ARG A 44 4.05 32.43 -12.42
N VAL A 45 3.12 31.83 -11.69
CA VAL A 45 3.27 31.36 -10.30
C VAL A 45 3.05 29.85 -10.24
N ALA A 46 3.60 29.21 -9.21
CA ALA A 46 3.29 27.84 -8.84
C ALA A 46 2.38 27.85 -7.59
N ILE A 47 1.39 26.98 -7.55
CA ILE A 47 0.34 26.99 -6.52
C ILE A 47 0.18 25.59 -5.94
N LYS A 48 0.59 25.43 -4.68
CA LYS A 48 0.54 24.17 -3.93
C LYS A 48 -0.72 24.16 -3.06
N LYS A 49 -1.61 23.18 -3.26
CA LYS A 49 -2.78 22.96 -2.39
C LYS A 49 -2.39 22.06 -1.21
N LEU A 50 -2.64 22.53 0.00
CA LEU A 50 -2.53 21.76 1.24
C LEU A 50 -3.94 21.47 1.77
N VAL A 51 -4.31 20.20 1.91
CA VAL A 51 -5.64 19.80 2.42
C VAL A 51 -5.60 19.64 3.93
N MET A 52 -6.57 20.25 4.62
CA MET A 52 -6.68 20.23 6.08
C MET A 52 -7.71 19.16 6.48
N ARG A 53 -7.27 18.03 7.04
CA ARG A 53 -8.15 16.91 7.42
C ARG A 53 -8.25 16.70 8.93
N ASP A 54 -7.19 17.05 9.64
CA ASP A 54 -7.00 16.78 11.07
C ASP A 54 -6.02 17.81 11.67
N ALA A 55 -5.82 17.77 12.98
CA ALA A 55 -4.93 18.71 13.68
C ALA A 55 -3.44 18.58 13.27
N VAL A 56 -3.01 17.42 12.75
CA VAL A 56 -1.61 17.15 12.37
C VAL A 56 -1.30 17.74 11.00
N THR A 57 -2.20 17.54 10.03
CA THR A 57 -2.16 18.14 8.69
C THR A 57 -2.25 19.66 8.76
N VAL A 58 -3.13 20.20 9.61
CA VAL A 58 -3.16 21.64 9.94
C VAL A 58 -1.82 22.10 10.49
N LYS A 59 -1.29 21.45 11.54
CA LYS A 59 0.01 21.79 12.14
C LYS A 59 1.17 21.77 11.12
N HIS A 60 1.22 20.78 10.23
CA HIS A 60 2.24 20.70 9.19
C HIS A 60 2.11 21.85 8.18
N ALA A 61 0.90 22.14 7.70
CA ALA A 61 0.66 23.22 6.76
C ALA A 61 0.92 24.63 7.35
N LEU A 62 0.54 24.86 8.61
CA LEU A 62 0.82 26.12 9.29
C LEU A 62 2.33 26.32 9.51
N ARG A 63 3.07 25.26 9.88
CA ARG A 63 4.53 25.31 9.95
C ARG A 63 5.16 25.60 8.58
N GLU A 64 4.73 24.92 7.52
CA GLU A 64 5.26 25.16 6.16
C GLU A 64 5.06 26.63 5.76
N VAL A 65 3.86 27.18 5.97
CA VAL A 65 3.55 28.61 5.73
C VAL A 65 4.41 29.54 6.60
N LYS A 66 4.56 29.24 7.90
CA LYS A 66 5.33 30.06 8.86
C LYS A 66 6.82 30.12 8.50
N ILE A 67 7.39 28.99 8.07
CA ILE A 67 8.78 28.87 7.64
C ILE A 67 9.00 29.59 6.30
N THR A 68 8.25 29.21 5.27
CA THR A 68 8.46 29.69 3.90
C THR A 68 8.25 31.20 3.73
N ARG A 69 7.28 31.80 4.42
CA ARG A 69 7.03 33.26 4.33
C ARG A 69 8.11 34.14 4.97
N ARG A 70 8.97 33.58 5.85
CA ARG A 70 10.03 34.32 6.57
C ARG A 70 11.43 34.00 6.05
N LEU A 71 11.61 32.93 5.28
CA LEU A 71 12.87 32.60 4.61
C LEU A 71 13.01 33.36 3.28
N LEU A 72 13.39 34.64 3.38
CA LEU A 72 13.66 35.50 2.21
C LEU A 72 15.15 35.43 1.83
N HIS A 73 15.48 34.64 0.82
CA HIS A 73 16.84 34.49 0.30
C HIS A 73 16.79 34.14 -1.19
N GLU A 74 17.76 34.61 -1.98
CA GLU A 74 17.80 34.42 -3.43
C GLU A 74 17.78 32.94 -3.84
N ASN A 75 18.52 32.08 -3.13
CA ASN A 75 18.54 30.63 -3.35
C ASN A 75 17.45 29.86 -2.57
N VAL A 76 16.34 30.50 -2.19
CA VAL A 76 15.18 29.86 -1.57
C VAL A 76 13.91 30.28 -2.32
N VAL A 77 13.02 29.33 -2.61
CA VAL A 77 11.77 29.61 -3.33
C VAL A 77 10.91 30.58 -2.52
N SER A 78 10.56 31.71 -3.13
CA SER A 78 9.78 32.75 -2.45
C SER A 78 8.27 32.47 -2.51
N VAL A 79 7.59 32.57 -1.38
CA VAL A 79 6.12 32.55 -1.30
C VAL A 79 5.59 33.97 -1.48
N HIS A 80 4.75 34.17 -2.50
CA HIS A 80 4.14 35.46 -2.81
C HIS A 80 2.92 35.72 -1.93
N GLU A 81 2.02 34.75 -1.82
CA GLU A 81 0.82 34.86 -1.00
C GLU A 81 0.30 33.48 -0.55
N VAL A 82 -0.60 33.49 0.44
CA VAL A 82 -1.23 32.28 0.96
C VAL A 82 -2.73 32.53 1.09
N LEU A 83 -3.53 31.69 0.42
CA LEU A 83 -4.94 31.91 0.17
C LEU A 83 -5.82 30.84 0.83
N ALA A 84 -6.99 31.26 1.29
CA ALA A 84 -8.10 30.38 1.61
C ALA A 84 -8.88 30.00 0.34
N PRO A 85 -9.75 28.97 0.39
CA PRO A 85 -10.65 28.63 -0.70
C PRO A 85 -11.46 29.83 -1.21
N TYR A 86 -11.73 29.80 -2.51
CA TYR A 86 -12.27 30.89 -3.34
C TYR A 86 -11.37 32.12 -3.47
N GLY A 87 -10.04 31.94 -3.35
CA GLY A 87 -9.06 33.02 -3.46
C GLY A 87 -9.20 34.09 -2.36
N ARG A 88 -9.69 33.69 -1.19
CA ARG A 88 -9.99 34.64 -0.09
C ARG A 88 -8.76 34.87 0.78
N PRO A 89 -8.66 36.02 1.46
CA PRO A 89 -7.79 36.16 2.62
C PRO A 89 -8.07 35.04 3.62
N LEU A 90 -7.02 34.55 4.26
CA LEU A 90 -7.14 33.50 5.28
C LEU A 90 -8.06 33.97 6.44
N PRO A 91 -8.97 33.11 6.93
CA PRO A 91 -9.86 33.45 8.04
C PRO A 91 -9.06 33.67 9.33
N ARG A 92 -9.64 34.44 10.26
CA ARG A 92 -9.02 34.75 11.56
C ARG A 92 -8.73 33.51 12.42
N ASP A 93 -9.48 32.44 12.17
CA ASP A 93 -9.45 31.15 12.86
C ASP A 93 -9.11 30.04 11.85
N PRO A 94 -7.94 29.37 11.98
CA PRO A 94 -7.50 28.36 11.03
C PRO A 94 -8.32 27.07 11.07
N THR A 95 -9.11 26.81 12.12
CA THR A 95 -9.96 25.60 12.19
C THR A 95 -11.11 25.61 11.18
N GLN A 96 -11.37 26.77 10.56
CA GLN A 96 -12.43 26.97 9.57
C GLN A 96 -11.95 26.73 8.12
N LEU A 97 -10.69 26.29 7.93
CA LEU A 97 -10.11 25.98 6.62
C LEU A 97 -10.19 24.48 6.31
N SER A 98 -10.83 24.11 5.20
CA SER A 98 -10.77 22.77 4.62
C SER A 98 -9.54 22.53 3.74
N ALA A 99 -8.96 23.61 3.21
CA ALA A 99 -7.73 23.61 2.43
C ALA A 99 -7.06 24.99 2.51
N LEU A 100 -5.79 25.06 2.14
CA LEU A 100 -4.99 26.28 2.04
C LEU A 100 -4.13 26.19 0.78
N TYR A 101 -3.90 27.32 0.12
CA TYR A 101 -3.14 27.39 -1.12
C TYR A 101 -1.91 28.27 -0.92
N ILE A 102 -0.72 27.72 -1.15
CA ILE A 102 0.55 28.47 -1.13
C ILE A 102 0.85 28.87 -2.57
N VAL A 103 0.86 30.18 -2.85
CA VAL A 103 1.25 30.76 -4.14
C VAL A 103 2.71 31.18 -4.04
N GLN A 104 3.57 30.57 -4.86
CA GLN A 104 5.01 30.71 -4.81
C GLN A 104 5.60 30.94 -6.21
N GLU A 105 6.87 31.30 -6.24
CA GLU A 105 7.66 31.51 -7.45
C GLU A 105 7.65 30.27 -8.37
N CYS A 106 7.33 30.47 -9.66
CA CYS A 106 7.39 29.40 -10.66
C CYS A 106 8.80 29.29 -11.23
N MET A 107 9.46 28.15 -10.97
CA MET A 107 10.78 27.84 -11.51
C MET A 107 10.68 27.24 -12.92
N GLU A 108 11.79 26.87 -13.57
CA GLU A 108 11.76 26.34 -14.95
C GLU A 108 11.93 24.82 -15.00
N THR A 109 12.76 24.25 -14.14
CA THR A 109 12.90 22.80 -13.95
C THR A 109 13.36 22.48 -12.52
N ASP A 110 13.34 21.20 -12.14
CA ASP A 110 14.08 20.68 -10.99
C ASP A 110 15.42 20.05 -11.41
N LEU A 111 16.31 19.86 -10.44
CA LEU A 111 17.63 19.25 -10.65
C LEU A 111 17.53 17.75 -10.97
N ALA A 112 16.53 17.02 -10.48
CA ALA A 112 16.40 15.59 -10.82
C ALA A 112 16.20 15.41 -12.34
N ARG A 113 15.28 16.19 -12.95
CA ARG A 113 15.06 16.26 -14.39
C ARG A 113 16.33 16.61 -15.18
N LEU A 114 17.17 17.50 -14.66
CA LEU A 114 18.44 17.84 -15.32
C LEU A 114 19.42 16.65 -15.27
N LEU A 115 19.49 15.96 -14.13
CA LEU A 115 20.36 14.78 -13.93
C LEU A 115 19.86 13.53 -14.68
N GLU A 116 18.59 13.48 -15.11
CA GLU A 116 18.11 12.45 -16.06
C GLU A 116 18.84 12.52 -17.41
N GLN A 117 19.47 13.65 -17.75
CA GLN A 117 20.25 13.84 -18.98
C GLN A 117 21.73 13.42 -18.84
N GLY A 118 22.22 13.21 -17.61
CA GLY A 118 23.60 12.82 -17.31
C GLY A 118 24.29 13.70 -16.25
N PRO A 119 25.60 13.52 -16.03
CA PRO A 119 26.40 14.39 -15.15
C PRO A 119 26.44 15.82 -15.67
N LEU A 120 26.46 16.78 -14.75
CA LEU A 120 26.71 18.18 -15.07
C LEU A 120 28.22 18.41 -15.30
N PRO A 121 28.63 19.30 -16.22
CA PRO A 121 30.03 19.71 -16.32
C PRO A 121 30.49 20.33 -14.99
N THR A 122 31.71 20.01 -14.54
CA THR A 122 32.21 20.36 -13.20
C THR A 122 32.00 21.83 -12.83
N GLY A 123 32.26 22.76 -13.75
CA GLY A 123 32.03 24.20 -13.51
C GLY A 123 30.58 24.55 -13.14
N HIS A 124 29.60 23.94 -13.80
CA HIS A 124 28.17 24.10 -13.50
C HIS A 124 27.78 23.39 -12.19
N ALA A 125 28.27 22.16 -11.97
CA ALA A 125 28.04 21.43 -10.74
C ALA A 125 28.52 22.23 -9.52
N THR A 126 29.74 22.75 -9.56
CA THR A 126 30.35 23.55 -8.50
C THR A 126 29.61 24.87 -8.27
N LEU A 127 29.16 25.57 -9.34
CA LEU A 127 28.38 26.81 -9.23
C LEU A 127 27.00 26.58 -8.59
N LEU A 128 26.24 25.58 -9.05
CA LEU A 128 24.93 25.25 -8.48
C LEU A 128 25.08 24.74 -7.04
N PHE A 129 26.12 23.95 -6.76
CA PHE A 129 26.40 23.46 -5.43
C PHE A 129 26.81 24.59 -4.45
N TYR A 130 27.54 25.61 -4.93
CA TYR A 130 27.80 26.83 -4.15
C TYR A 130 26.50 27.54 -3.75
N GLN A 131 25.58 27.74 -4.70
CA GLN A 131 24.27 28.33 -4.47
C GLN A 131 23.41 27.52 -3.48
N LEU A 132 23.45 26.18 -3.56
CA LEU A 132 22.78 25.27 -2.62
C LEU A 132 23.31 25.46 -1.19
N LEU A 133 24.64 25.52 -1.03
CA LEU A 133 25.26 25.74 0.29
C LEU A 133 25.00 27.15 0.83
N ARG A 134 24.99 28.19 -0.01
CA ARG A 134 24.61 29.56 0.35
C ARG A 134 23.18 29.61 0.91
N GLY A 135 22.23 29.00 0.19
CA GLY A 135 20.85 28.84 0.67
C GLY A 135 20.76 28.07 1.98
N LEU A 136 21.51 26.98 2.15
CA LEU A 136 21.53 26.22 3.40
C LEU A 136 22.17 26.96 4.57
N LYS A 137 23.22 27.76 4.36
CA LYS A 137 23.80 28.66 5.38
C LYS A 137 22.73 29.61 5.93
N PHE A 138 21.89 30.16 5.06
CA PHE A 138 20.77 31.01 5.44
C PHE A 138 19.68 30.25 6.22
N ILE A 139 19.20 29.11 5.70
CA ILE A 139 18.18 28.26 6.37
C ILE A 139 18.66 27.78 7.74
N HIS A 140 19.92 27.31 7.83
CA HIS A 140 20.50 26.80 9.07
C HIS A 140 20.79 27.90 10.09
N SER A 141 21.20 29.10 9.67
CA SER A 141 21.31 30.24 10.59
C SER A 141 19.94 30.75 11.07
N ALA A 142 18.86 30.52 10.31
CA ALA A 142 17.50 30.75 10.77
C ALA A 142 16.98 29.72 11.81
N ASN A 143 17.77 28.69 12.18
CA ASN A 143 17.35 27.55 13.01
C ASN A 143 16.28 26.63 12.36
N VAL A 144 16.25 26.54 11.04
CA VAL A 144 15.38 25.59 10.32
C VAL A 144 16.19 24.37 9.86
N LEU A 145 15.60 23.18 9.94
CA LEU A 145 16.06 21.97 9.25
C LEU A 145 15.13 21.66 8.07
N HIS A 146 15.68 21.33 6.90
CA HIS A 146 14.89 21.00 5.72
C HIS A 146 14.33 19.57 5.76
N ARG A 147 15.14 18.60 6.23
CA ARG A 147 14.81 17.18 6.42
C ARG A 147 14.54 16.34 5.16
N ASP A 148 14.14 16.95 4.04
CA ASP A 148 13.90 16.25 2.75
C ASP A 148 14.62 16.94 1.58
N LEU A 149 15.95 17.08 1.67
CA LEU A 149 16.77 17.54 0.54
C LEU A 149 17.04 16.39 -0.43
N LYS A 150 16.68 16.60 -1.69
CA LYS A 150 16.88 15.69 -2.83
C LYS A 150 16.79 16.50 -4.13
N PRO A 151 17.32 16.03 -5.27
CA PRO A 151 17.32 16.79 -6.52
C PRO A 151 15.94 17.28 -6.98
N ALA A 152 14.85 16.55 -6.68
CA ALA A 152 13.49 16.97 -7.05
C ALA A 152 12.96 18.19 -6.25
N ASN A 153 13.58 18.51 -5.09
CA ASN A 153 13.25 19.68 -4.26
C ASN A 153 14.24 20.85 -4.47
N ILE A 154 15.17 20.70 -5.42
CA ILE A 154 16.14 21.71 -5.83
C ILE A 154 15.73 22.22 -7.21
N PHE A 155 15.24 23.45 -7.27
CA PHE A 155 14.70 24.05 -8.48
C PHE A 155 15.72 24.92 -9.19
N LEU A 156 15.61 25.03 -10.51
CA LEU A 156 16.53 25.69 -11.41
C LEU A 156 15.78 26.61 -12.39
N ASN A 157 16.40 27.74 -12.71
CA ASN A 157 16.14 28.53 -13.91
C ASN A 157 17.36 28.38 -14.83
N THR A 158 17.18 27.85 -16.04
CA THR A 158 18.28 27.48 -16.92
C THR A 158 18.86 28.69 -17.66
N ASP A 159 18.02 29.66 -18.04
CA ASP A 159 18.43 30.93 -18.64
C ASP A 159 19.38 31.76 -17.74
N GLN A 160 19.19 31.67 -16.42
CA GLN A 160 19.93 32.46 -15.42
C GLN A 160 20.94 31.64 -14.60
N LEU A 161 20.97 30.31 -14.78
CA LEU A 161 21.73 29.35 -13.93
C LEU A 161 21.49 29.54 -12.43
N LEU A 162 20.26 29.94 -12.05
CA LEU A 162 19.86 30.24 -10.67
C LEU A 162 19.22 29.01 -10.02
N LEU A 163 19.73 28.61 -8.86
CA LEU A 163 19.23 27.52 -8.03
C LEU A 163 18.41 28.04 -6.84
N LYS A 164 17.28 27.40 -6.55
CA LYS A 164 16.46 27.65 -5.36
C LYS A 164 16.03 26.37 -4.64
N ILE A 165 16.13 26.37 -3.31
CA ILE A 165 15.66 25.30 -2.42
C ILE A 165 14.15 25.50 -2.17
N GLY A 166 13.34 24.44 -2.26
CA GLY A 166 11.91 24.50 -1.96
C GLY A 166 11.33 23.19 -1.41
N ASP A 167 10.01 23.19 -1.20
CA ASP A 167 9.23 22.16 -0.48
C ASP A 167 9.63 21.94 0.99
N PHE A 168 9.15 22.84 1.85
CA PHE A 168 9.42 22.84 3.29
C PHE A 168 8.37 22.05 4.11
N GLY A 169 7.53 21.21 3.49
CA GLY A 169 6.44 20.50 4.17
C GLY A 169 6.88 19.56 5.31
N LEU A 170 8.13 19.09 5.27
CA LEU A 170 8.75 18.25 6.31
C LEU A 170 9.69 19.02 7.25
N ALA A 171 9.89 20.32 7.04
CA ALA A 171 10.81 21.14 7.80
C ALA A 171 10.44 21.22 9.30
N ARG A 172 11.42 21.54 10.14
CA ARG A 172 11.27 21.71 11.60
C ARG A 172 12.15 22.84 12.12
N ILE A 173 11.68 23.55 13.13
CA ILE A 173 12.47 24.56 13.85
C ILE A 173 13.26 23.87 14.96
N VAL A 174 14.56 24.15 15.04
CA VAL A 174 15.49 23.54 16.00
C VAL A 174 16.29 24.63 16.69
N ASP A 175 15.70 25.18 17.76
CA ASP A 175 16.30 26.17 18.65
C ASP A 175 17.45 25.55 19.47
N PRO A 176 18.70 26.05 19.38
CA PRO A 176 19.83 25.53 20.15
C PRO A 176 19.66 25.56 21.68
N HIS A 177 18.75 26.37 22.21
CA HIS A 177 18.56 26.56 23.66
C HIS A 177 17.64 25.52 24.31
N TYR A 178 17.02 24.63 23.53
CA TYR A 178 16.01 23.67 24.00
C TYR A 178 16.29 22.24 23.53
N SER A 179 15.78 21.25 24.29
CA SER A 179 15.94 19.83 23.94
C SER A 179 14.75 19.32 23.13
N HIS A 180 15.01 18.89 21.89
CA HIS A 180 13.99 18.44 20.93
C HIS A 180 13.70 16.93 20.99
N LYS A 181 14.19 16.23 22.02
CA LYS A 181 14.00 14.78 22.18
C LYS A 181 12.51 14.46 22.39
N GLY A 182 11.92 13.73 21.46
CA GLY A 182 10.54 13.19 21.55
C GLY A 182 9.46 13.91 20.74
N TYR A 183 9.77 15.03 20.07
CA TYR A 183 8.78 15.84 19.32
C TYR A 183 8.90 15.76 17.79
N LEU A 184 9.90 15.04 17.28
CA LEU A 184 10.24 15.01 15.85
C LEU A 184 9.63 13.76 15.20
N SER A 185 8.58 13.97 14.39
CA SER A 185 7.79 12.93 13.74
C SER A 185 8.66 11.97 12.91
N GLU A 186 8.43 10.68 13.08
CA GLU A 186 9.10 9.59 12.37
C GLU A 186 8.51 9.37 10.96
N GLY A 187 9.37 8.99 10.01
CA GLY A 187 8.97 8.57 8.65
C GLY A 187 8.99 9.65 7.56
N LEU A 188 9.09 9.17 6.30
CA LEU A 188 9.00 9.91 5.03
C LEU A 188 10.19 10.85 4.68
N VAL A 189 11.40 10.29 4.55
CA VAL A 189 12.50 10.93 3.79
C VAL A 189 12.91 10.02 2.63
N THR A 190 13.30 10.59 1.49
CA THR A 190 13.80 9.79 0.34
C THR A 190 15.08 9.04 0.70
N LYS A 191 14.95 7.70 0.87
CA LYS A 191 15.94 6.79 1.49
C LYS A 191 17.39 6.96 1.05
N TRP A 192 17.61 7.30 -0.21
CA TRP A 192 18.95 7.41 -0.82
C TRP A 192 19.77 8.60 -0.33
N TYR A 193 19.13 9.66 0.18
CA TYR A 193 19.77 10.83 0.75
C TYR A 193 19.76 10.82 2.29
N CYS A 194 19.27 9.74 2.93
CA CYS A 194 19.23 9.61 4.38
C CYS A 194 20.63 9.44 4.99
N SER A 195 20.91 10.18 6.06
CA SER A 195 22.20 10.08 6.78
C SER A 195 22.30 8.83 7.66
N PRO A 196 23.51 8.32 7.94
CA PRO A 196 23.70 7.08 8.71
C PRO A 196 23.09 7.17 10.11
N ARG A 197 23.15 8.34 10.73
CA ARG A 197 22.59 8.56 12.08
C ARG A 197 21.06 8.53 12.11
N LEU A 198 20.38 8.95 11.03
CA LEU A 198 18.91 8.80 10.93
C LEU A 198 18.49 7.34 10.77
N LEU A 199 19.27 6.55 10.02
CA LEU A 199 19.05 5.10 9.85
C LEU A 199 19.28 4.31 11.16
N LEU A 200 20.10 4.82 12.10
CA LEU A 200 20.32 4.19 13.41
C LEU A 200 19.42 4.72 14.53
N SER A 201 18.93 5.96 14.41
CA SER A 201 18.18 6.65 15.47
C SER A 201 17.26 7.68 14.82
N PRO A 202 16.04 7.28 14.41
CA PRO A 202 15.11 8.13 13.67
C PRO A 202 14.81 9.48 14.34
N ASN A 203 14.90 9.55 15.67
CA ASN A 203 14.59 10.74 16.47
C ASN A 203 15.76 11.74 16.64
N ASN A 204 16.92 11.54 16.00
CA ASN A 204 18.13 12.37 16.19
C ASN A 204 18.40 13.31 14.99
N TYR A 205 17.51 14.27 14.76
CA TYR A 205 17.65 15.27 13.69
C TYR A 205 18.56 16.43 14.11
N THR A 206 19.50 16.81 13.24
CA THR A 206 20.42 17.95 13.42
C THR A 206 20.74 18.58 12.07
N LYS A 207 21.32 19.79 12.04
CA LYS A 207 21.76 20.48 10.80
C LYS A 207 22.65 19.62 9.90
N ALA A 208 23.39 18.66 10.49
CA ALA A 208 24.24 17.74 9.77
C ALA A 208 23.49 16.78 8.82
N ILE A 209 22.20 16.51 9.01
CA ILE A 209 21.44 15.59 8.11
C ILE A 209 21.25 16.21 6.72
N ASP A 210 20.97 17.52 6.68
CA ASP A 210 20.80 18.28 5.45
C ASP A 210 22.14 18.36 4.71
N MET A 211 23.25 18.54 5.45
CA MET A 211 24.61 18.51 4.90
C MET A 211 24.97 17.16 4.28
N TRP A 212 24.53 16.04 4.86
CA TRP A 212 24.74 14.71 4.27
C TRP A 212 23.99 14.55 2.95
N ALA A 213 22.71 14.90 2.92
CA ALA A 213 21.90 14.87 1.70
C ALA A 213 22.53 15.74 0.60
N THR A 214 23.00 16.93 0.98
CA THR A 214 23.74 17.88 0.12
C THR A 214 25.02 17.27 -0.45
N GLY A 215 25.79 16.52 0.34
CA GLY A 215 26.96 15.77 -0.14
C GLY A 215 26.61 14.67 -1.14
N CYS A 216 25.50 13.97 -0.94
CA CYS A 216 25.00 12.97 -1.90
C CYS A 216 24.54 13.63 -3.21
N ILE A 217 23.89 14.79 -3.14
CA ILE A 217 23.49 15.59 -4.31
C ILE A 217 24.72 16.06 -5.12
N LEU A 218 25.81 16.51 -4.47
CA LEU A 218 27.04 16.87 -5.19
C LEU A 218 27.64 15.69 -5.97
N ALA A 219 27.72 14.52 -5.34
CA ALA A 219 28.23 13.32 -6.00
C ALA A 219 27.35 12.94 -7.20
N GLU A 220 26.03 13.11 -7.10
CA GLU A 220 25.09 12.88 -8.20
C GLU A 220 25.25 13.92 -9.32
N MET A 221 25.40 15.21 -8.99
CA MET A 221 25.69 16.28 -9.96
C MET A 221 26.94 15.99 -10.79
N LEU A 222 28.03 15.56 -10.15
CA LEU A 222 29.32 15.32 -10.80
C LEU A 222 29.38 14.01 -11.60
N THR A 223 28.55 13.01 -11.27
CA THR A 223 28.67 11.65 -11.84
C THR A 223 27.45 11.19 -12.64
N GLY A 224 26.31 11.88 -12.53
CA GLY A 224 25.03 11.47 -13.08
C GLY A 224 24.49 10.18 -12.44
N ARG A 225 24.97 9.82 -11.24
CA ARG A 225 24.64 8.55 -10.57
C ARG A 225 24.37 8.76 -9.08
N MET A 226 23.33 8.09 -8.60
CA MET A 226 22.97 8.10 -7.19
C MET A 226 24.07 7.40 -6.37
N LEU A 227 24.63 8.10 -5.38
CA LEU A 227 25.81 7.64 -4.64
C LEU A 227 25.54 6.40 -3.76
N PHE A 228 24.41 6.40 -3.05
CA PHE A 228 23.98 5.32 -2.16
C PHE A 228 22.53 4.95 -2.48
N ALA A 229 22.34 3.92 -3.31
CA ALA A 229 21.05 3.54 -3.89
C ALA A 229 20.53 2.18 -3.36
N GLY A 230 20.42 2.02 -2.04
CA GLY A 230 19.87 0.80 -1.43
C GLY A 230 18.36 0.67 -1.64
N ALA A 231 17.84 -0.54 -1.86
CA ALA A 231 16.41 -0.80 -1.96
C ALA A 231 15.70 -0.74 -0.59
N HIS A 232 16.45 -0.97 0.48
CA HIS A 232 15.96 -0.98 1.87
C HIS A 232 17.02 -0.44 2.83
N GLU A 233 16.61 -0.09 4.06
CA GLU A 233 17.44 0.67 5.02
C GLU A 233 18.73 -0.06 5.43
N LEU A 234 18.65 -1.39 5.56
CA LEU A 234 19.80 -2.24 5.86
C LEU A 234 20.83 -2.20 4.71
N GLU A 235 20.38 -2.28 3.46
CA GLU A 235 21.26 -2.18 2.27
C GLU A 235 21.81 -0.76 2.09
N GLN A 236 21.01 0.27 2.36
CA GLN A 236 21.48 1.66 2.39
C GLN A 236 22.62 1.84 3.41
N MET A 237 22.46 1.29 4.61
CA MET A 237 23.52 1.28 5.64
C MET A 237 24.76 0.48 5.20
N GLN A 238 24.58 -0.65 4.49
CA GLN A 238 25.71 -1.42 3.97
C GLN A 238 26.51 -0.67 2.90
N LEU A 239 25.84 0.01 1.95
CA LEU A 239 26.49 0.83 0.93
C LEU A 239 27.27 1.99 1.56
N ILE A 240 26.70 2.62 2.59
CA ILE A 240 27.36 3.64 3.41
C ILE A 240 28.62 3.07 4.08
N LEU A 241 28.51 1.95 4.79
CA LEU A 241 29.63 1.35 5.53
C LEU A 241 30.74 0.81 4.60
N ASP A 242 30.41 0.39 3.39
CA ASP A 242 31.43 -0.07 2.43
C ASP A 242 32.35 1.06 1.92
N THR A 243 31.96 2.33 2.10
CA THR A 243 32.70 3.52 1.63
C THR A 243 33.08 4.52 2.72
N VAL A 244 32.25 4.73 3.74
CA VAL A 244 32.44 5.75 4.79
C VAL A 244 33.01 5.13 6.06
N PRO A 245 34.17 5.61 6.58
CA PRO A 245 34.76 5.07 7.79
C PRO A 245 34.00 5.48 9.06
N VAL A 246 33.75 4.51 9.94
CA VAL A 246 33.29 4.73 11.31
C VAL A 246 34.52 5.00 12.19
N LEU A 247 34.75 6.25 12.55
CA LEU A 247 35.98 6.66 13.27
C LEU A 247 35.86 6.54 14.79
N ARG A 248 34.68 6.78 15.36
CA ARG A 248 34.47 6.85 16.81
C ARG A 248 33.99 5.52 17.38
N GLU A 249 34.39 5.23 18.62
CA GLU A 249 34.03 3.98 19.28
C GLU A 249 32.56 3.94 19.72
N GLU A 250 31.98 5.10 20.06
CA GLU A 250 30.55 5.25 20.35
C GLU A 250 29.68 4.75 19.19
N ASP A 251 30.00 5.17 17.96
CA ASP A 251 29.29 4.77 16.74
C ASP A 251 29.46 3.28 16.44
N ARG A 252 30.64 2.70 16.73
CA ARG A 252 30.90 1.26 16.58
C ARG A 252 30.07 0.44 17.57
N GLN A 253 29.92 0.91 18.79
CA GLN A 253 29.14 0.25 19.83
C GLN A 253 27.62 0.36 19.58
N ASP A 254 27.15 1.47 19.00
CA ASP A 254 25.77 1.61 18.50
C ASP A 254 25.52 0.62 17.35
N LEU A 255 26.41 0.61 16.34
CA LEU A 255 26.30 -0.30 15.19
C LEU A 255 26.35 -1.78 15.59
N LEU A 256 27.15 -2.15 16.58
CA LEU A 256 27.22 -3.52 17.11
C LEU A 256 25.90 -4.00 17.74
N GLN A 257 25.07 -3.08 18.25
CA GLN A 257 23.76 -3.44 18.81
C GLN A 257 22.71 -3.67 17.71
N VAL A 258 22.80 -2.94 16.59
CA VAL A 258 21.80 -2.98 15.50
C VAL A 258 22.18 -3.95 14.38
N ILE A 259 23.47 -4.03 14.01
CA ILE A 259 23.99 -4.85 12.90
C ILE A 259 25.28 -5.59 13.31
N PRO A 260 25.23 -6.48 14.33
CA PRO A 260 26.41 -7.17 14.88
C PRO A 260 27.21 -8.00 13.87
N SER A 261 26.58 -8.46 12.78
CA SER A 261 27.21 -9.29 11.74
C SER A 261 28.14 -8.52 10.80
N TYR A 262 27.93 -7.21 10.62
CA TYR A 262 28.72 -6.39 9.69
C TYR A 262 29.91 -5.69 10.35
N VAL A 263 29.77 -5.30 11.63
CA VAL A 263 30.80 -4.51 12.36
C VAL A 263 31.58 -5.41 13.33
N SER A 264 32.19 -6.47 12.80
CA SER A 264 33.04 -7.38 13.59
C SER A 264 34.41 -6.77 13.91
N HIS A 265 35.14 -7.37 14.87
CA HIS A 265 36.52 -7.02 15.21
C HIS A 265 37.45 -7.23 14.01
N GLY A 266 37.63 -6.18 13.20
CA GLY A 266 38.41 -6.23 11.96
C GLY A 266 37.77 -5.51 10.76
N TRP A 267 36.54 -4.99 10.90
CA TRP A 267 35.87 -4.23 9.83
C TRP A 267 36.72 -3.05 9.32
N LYS A 268 36.76 -2.90 8.00
CA LYS A 268 37.41 -1.82 7.25
C LYS A 268 36.52 -1.42 6.07
N VAL A 269 36.58 -0.15 5.69
CA VAL A 269 36.04 0.37 4.43
C VAL A 269 36.56 -0.46 3.26
N LYS A 270 35.67 -0.90 2.36
CA LYS A 270 36.01 -1.76 1.22
C LYS A 270 36.37 -0.97 -0.04
N LYS A 271 35.75 0.19 -0.23
CA LYS A 271 35.92 1.08 -1.40
C LYS A 271 35.89 2.55 -0.94
N PRO A 272 37.06 3.16 -0.63
CA PRO A 272 37.10 4.59 -0.29
C PRO A 272 36.65 5.45 -1.47
N PHE A 273 36.24 6.70 -1.22
CA PHE A 273 35.70 7.60 -2.25
C PHE A 273 36.59 7.74 -3.50
N SER A 274 37.93 7.72 -3.35
CA SER A 274 38.89 7.77 -4.45
C SER A 274 38.88 6.53 -5.37
N GLU A 275 38.40 5.39 -4.88
CA GLU A 275 38.21 4.16 -5.66
C GLU A 275 36.76 4.00 -6.16
N LEU A 276 35.79 4.57 -5.43
CA LEU A 276 34.39 4.55 -5.82
C LEU A 276 34.10 5.54 -6.98
N LEU A 277 34.75 6.71 -6.95
CA LEU A 277 34.53 7.84 -7.86
C LEU A 277 35.86 8.27 -8.54
N PRO A 278 36.54 7.37 -9.28
CA PRO A 278 37.84 7.65 -9.91
C PRO A 278 37.78 8.73 -11.01
N GLU A 279 36.58 9.08 -11.49
CA GLU A 279 36.35 10.16 -12.46
C GLU A 279 36.46 11.59 -11.86
N LEU A 280 36.49 11.73 -10.52
CA LEU A 280 36.48 13.03 -9.85
C LEU A 280 37.87 13.56 -9.53
N ASP A 281 38.02 14.89 -9.50
CA ASP A 281 39.26 15.53 -9.09
C ASP A 281 39.53 15.37 -7.58
N ALA A 282 40.79 15.57 -7.19
CA ALA A 282 41.24 15.36 -5.81
C ALA A 282 40.59 16.31 -4.79
N GLN A 283 40.15 17.52 -5.20
CA GLN A 283 39.49 18.47 -4.29
C GLN A 283 38.01 18.11 -4.10
N ALA A 284 37.33 17.64 -5.15
CA ALA A 284 35.98 17.09 -5.06
C ALA A 284 35.94 15.85 -4.16
N VAL A 285 36.91 14.94 -4.29
CA VAL A 285 37.03 13.75 -3.43
C VAL A 285 37.33 14.12 -1.97
N ASP A 286 38.22 15.08 -1.71
CA ASP A 286 38.50 15.60 -0.36
C ASP A 286 37.27 16.30 0.25
N PHE A 287 36.52 17.06 -0.54
CA PHE A 287 35.25 17.65 -0.11
C PHE A 287 34.22 16.56 0.28
N LEU A 288 34.01 15.56 -0.58
CA LEU A 288 33.07 14.46 -0.33
C LEU A 288 33.46 13.67 0.93
N GLN A 289 34.75 13.43 1.17
CA GLN A 289 35.25 12.77 2.39
C GLN A 289 34.92 13.54 3.67
N ARG A 290 34.86 14.88 3.63
CA ARG A 290 34.60 15.74 4.80
C ARG A 290 33.12 16.04 5.04
N ILE A 291 32.28 15.97 4.01
CA ILE A 291 30.82 16.15 4.13
C ILE A 291 30.06 14.82 4.29
N LEU A 292 30.59 13.69 3.81
CA LEU A 292 29.98 12.36 3.95
C LEU A 292 30.66 11.52 5.05
N THR A 293 30.73 12.09 6.25
CA THR A 293 31.25 11.42 7.45
C THR A 293 30.17 10.60 8.16
N PHE A 294 30.54 9.54 8.88
CA PHE A 294 29.57 8.71 9.60
C PHE A 294 28.94 9.48 10.78
N ASN A 295 29.77 10.02 11.68
CA ASN A 295 29.30 10.80 12.82
C ASN A 295 28.89 12.21 12.37
N PRO A 296 27.72 12.74 12.80
CA PRO A 296 27.28 14.08 12.42
C PRO A 296 28.18 15.21 12.95
N MET A 297 28.95 14.99 14.02
CA MET A 297 29.85 16.01 14.60
C MET A 297 31.16 16.17 13.83
N ASP A 298 31.55 15.17 13.03
CA ASP A 298 32.76 15.20 12.21
C ASP A 298 32.47 15.79 10.82
N ARG A 299 31.22 16.18 10.55
CA ARG A 299 30.71 16.66 9.25
C ARG A 299 30.90 18.16 9.07
N LEU A 300 31.24 18.59 7.85
CA LEU A 300 31.23 20.02 7.49
C LEU A 300 29.85 20.67 7.74
N THR A 301 29.85 21.85 8.34
CA THR A 301 28.71 22.78 8.34
C THR A 301 28.63 23.54 7.00
N ALA A 302 27.51 24.18 6.69
CA ALA A 302 27.37 24.97 5.46
C ALA A 302 28.46 26.05 5.32
N GLU A 303 28.79 26.74 6.41
CA GLU A 303 29.84 27.78 6.46
C GLU A 303 31.26 27.22 6.27
N ALA A 304 31.56 26.07 6.89
CA ALA A 304 32.85 25.38 6.69
C ALA A 304 32.96 24.77 5.28
N ALA A 305 31.84 24.36 4.68
CA ALA A 305 31.76 23.85 3.32
C ALA A 305 32.01 24.96 2.29
N LEU A 306 31.38 26.14 2.44
CA LEU A 306 31.59 27.31 1.58
C LEU A 306 33.05 27.80 1.58
N SER A 307 33.75 27.61 2.71
CA SER A 307 35.17 27.93 2.87
C SER A 307 36.14 26.87 2.29
N HIS A 308 35.64 25.80 1.65
CA HIS A 308 36.49 24.71 1.15
C HIS A 308 37.19 25.07 -0.17
N PRO A 309 38.46 24.65 -0.41
CA PRO A 309 39.17 24.93 -1.66
C PRO A 309 38.41 24.57 -2.95
N PHE A 310 37.64 23.47 -2.92
CA PHE A 310 36.76 23.04 -4.03
C PHE A 310 35.78 24.14 -4.51
N LEU A 311 35.37 25.05 -3.64
CA LEU A 311 34.45 26.16 -3.95
C LEU A 311 35.16 27.50 -4.14
N GLN A 312 36.49 27.56 -4.05
CA GLN A 312 37.28 28.79 -4.06
C GLN A 312 37.05 29.65 -5.32
N GLN A 313 36.69 29.04 -6.45
CA GLN A 313 36.37 29.74 -7.70
C GLN A 313 35.13 30.64 -7.58
N TYR A 314 34.15 30.27 -6.76
CA TYR A 314 32.86 30.96 -6.64
C TYR A 314 32.59 31.57 -5.26
N SER A 315 33.43 31.27 -4.26
CA SER A 315 33.26 31.79 -2.90
C SER A 315 33.33 33.32 -2.85
N CYS A 316 32.23 33.92 -2.42
CA CYS A 316 32.11 35.35 -2.14
C CYS A 316 31.56 35.55 -0.72
N PRO A 317 32.41 35.59 0.33
CA PRO A 317 31.95 35.66 1.71
C PRO A 317 31.08 36.88 2.07
N GLU A 318 31.22 37.99 1.33
CA GLU A 318 30.34 39.18 1.48
C GLU A 318 28.92 38.94 0.94
N ASP A 319 28.75 37.98 0.03
CA ASP A 319 27.47 37.53 -0.52
C ASP A 319 27.05 36.16 0.03
N GLU A 320 27.42 35.83 1.27
CA GLU A 320 26.94 34.60 1.93
C GLU A 320 26.16 34.93 3.21
N PRO A 321 24.95 35.52 3.09
CA PRO A 321 24.20 36.07 4.21
C PRO A 321 23.71 35.00 5.18
N THR A 322 23.57 35.38 6.43
CA THR A 322 22.89 34.62 7.48
C THR A 322 21.57 35.27 7.85
N SER A 323 20.61 34.49 8.37
CA SER A 323 19.35 35.05 8.85
C SER A 323 19.58 35.87 10.12
N SER A 324 19.25 37.16 10.07
CA SER A 324 19.28 38.07 11.20
C SER A 324 18.20 37.79 12.25
N HIS A 325 17.20 36.97 11.91
CA HIS A 325 16.04 36.67 12.73
C HIS A 325 15.81 35.15 12.80
N PRO A 326 16.54 34.41 13.66
CA PRO A 326 16.33 32.97 13.85
C PRO A 326 14.96 32.67 14.48
N PHE A 327 14.38 31.52 14.12
CA PHE A 327 13.21 30.97 14.79
C PHE A 327 13.58 30.45 16.20
N ARG A 328 12.59 30.47 17.11
CA ARG A 328 12.71 30.03 18.51
C ARG A 328 11.85 28.80 18.78
N ILE A 329 12.05 28.10 19.90
CA ILE A 329 11.19 26.96 20.27
C ILE A 329 9.72 27.36 20.44
N GLU A 330 9.45 28.59 20.85
CA GLU A 330 8.11 29.16 20.94
C GLU A 330 7.40 29.12 19.58
N ASP A 331 8.15 29.32 18.48
CA ASP A 331 7.59 29.27 17.13
C ASP A 331 7.07 27.88 16.71
N GLU A 332 7.55 26.82 17.38
CA GLU A 332 7.23 25.40 17.18
C GLU A 332 6.26 24.86 18.26
N LEU A 333 6.22 25.51 19.44
CA LEU A 333 5.31 25.20 20.55
C LEU A 333 3.93 25.85 20.42
N GLU A 334 3.80 27.00 19.74
CA GLU A 334 2.48 27.59 19.43
C GLU A 334 1.60 26.62 18.62
N ASP A 335 2.20 25.77 17.77
CA ASP A 335 1.52 24.68 17.06
C ASP A 335 1.01 23.55 17.99
N SER A 336 1.47 23.49 19.24
CA SER A 336 1.15 22.41 20.20
C SER A 336 -0.01 22.76 21.13
N LEU A 337 -0.34 24.05 21.24
CA LEU A 337 -1.52 24.53 21.99
C LEU A 337 -2.84 24.29 21.24
N VAL A 338 -2.78 23.86 19.98
CA VAL A 338 -3.95 23.55 19.14
C VAL A 338 -4.77 22.37 19.70
N THR A 339 -4.17 21.47 20.49
CA THR A 339 -4.75 20.15 20.81
C THR A 339 -5.32 19.92 22.22
N GLU A 340 -5.08 20.77 23.22
CA GLU A 340 -5.46 20.42 24.62
C GLU A 340 -6.58 21.24 25.29
N GLN A 341 -6.97 22.43 24.82
CA GLN A 341 -7.97 23.27 25.51
C GLN A 341 -9.10 23.87 24.65
N SER A 342 -9.01 23.78 23.31
CA SER A 342 -9.88 24.56 22.41
C SER A 342 -11.20 23.88 22.02
N LEU A 343 -11.30 22.54 22.15
CA LEU A 343 -12.41 21.75 21.59
C LEU A 343 -13.46 21.29 22.61
N SER A 344 -13.32 21.64 23.89
CA SER A 344 -14.14 21.08 24.98
C SER A 344 -14.95 22.08 25.83
N ASN A 345 -14.81 23.40 25.64
CA ASN A 345 -15.49 24.39 26.50
C ASN A 345 -16.19 25.53 25.73
N SER A 346 -17.50 25.36 25.52
CA SER A 346 -18.42 26.44 25.13
C SER A 346 -18.91 27.23 26.34
N ASN A 347 -18.04 28.07 26.94
CA ASN A 347 -18.34 29.31 27.71
C ASN A 347 -17.27 29.67 28.77
N SER A 348 -16.13 30.23 28.36
CA SER A 348 -15.41 31.27 29.15
C SER A 348 -14.27 31.88 28.35
N GLN A 349 -14.23 33.22 28.28
CA GLN A 349 -13.14 34.09 27.76
C GLN A 349 -12.07 33.43 26.89
N ALA A 350 -12.26 33.52 25.57
CA ALA A 350 -11.34 32.96 24.59
C ALA A 350 -9.95 33.62 24.60
N SER A 351 -8.90 32.82 24.76
CA SER A 351 -7.58 33.12 24.21
C SER A 351 -7.56 32.71 22.74
N SER A 352 -8.16 33.54 21.89
CA SER A 352 -8.30 33.25 20.46
C SER A 352 -6.95 33.08 19.76
N ILE A 353 -6.79 31.98 19.03
CA ILE A 353 -5.75 31.83 18.01
C ILE A 353 -6.07 32.84 16.91
N HIS A 354 -5.20 33.83 16.71
CA HIS A 354 -5.44 34.96 15.82
C HIS A 354 -4.36 35.07 14.74
N TRP A 355 -4.81 35.19 13.49
CA TRP A 355 -3.97 35.55 12.35
C TRP A 355 -3.23 36.89 12.52
N GLU A 356 -3.77 37.82 13.32
CA GLU A 356 -3.17 39.13 13.58
C GLU A 356 -1.76 39.02 14.24
N LYS A 357 -1.43 37.91 14.92
CA LYS A 357 -0.06 37.63 15.40
C LYS A 357 0.92 37.17 14.30
N TYR A 358 0.41 36.71 13.17
CA TYR A 358 1.21 36.38 11.98
C TYR A 358 1.34 37.57 11.01
N GLU A 359 0.47 38.57 11.11
CA GLU A 359 0.59 39.84 10.36
C GLU A 359 1.71 40.75 10.90
N SER A 360 2.04 40.66 12.20
CA SER A 360 3.06 41.52 12.84
C SER A 360 4.51 41.31 12.35
N SER A 361 4.75 40.41 11.39
CA SER A 361 6.06 40.19 10.76
C SER A 361 6.22 40.83 9.37
N LEU A 362 5.23 41.59 8.87
CA LEU A 362 5.25 42.18 7.51
C LEU A 362 4.94 43.69 7.47
N SER A 363 5.35 44.45 8.49
CA SER A 363 5.34 45.92 8.45
C SER A 363 6.58 46.49 7.74
N THR A 364 6.69 46.33 6.43
CA THR A 364 7.33 47.34 5.54
C THR A 364 6.79 47.22 4.13
N ASP A 365 6.08 48.26 3.69
CA ASP A 365 5.88 48.55 2.27
C ASP A 365 7.24 48.70 1.57
N VAL A 366 7.55 47.82 0.63
CA VAL A 366 8.56 48.08 -0.41
C VAL A 366 7.92 47.83 -1.77
N SER A 367 7.28 48.87 -2.28
CA SER A 367 6.74 48.89 -3.64
C SER A 367 7.84 48.71 -4.67
N TRP A 368 7.68 47.78 -5.61
CA TRP A 368 8.49 47.70 -6.82
C TRP A 368 8.36 49.00 -7.63
N GLN A 369 9.43 49.79 -7.71
CA GLN A 369 9.57 50.83 -8.74
C GLN A 369 10.67 50.46 -9.74
N LEU A 370 10.25 50.29 -11.00
CA LEU A 370 11.11 50.20 -12.16
C LEU A 370 11.82 51.52 -12.41
N SER A 371 13.15 51.54 -12.26
CA SER A 371 14.01 52.51 -12.95
C SER A 371 15.43 51.95 -13.08
N GLY A 372 15.84 51.65 -14.31
CA GLY A 372 17.15 51.04 -14.58
C GLY A 372 18.30 52.04 -14.73
N GLY A 373 19.51 51.50 -14.78
CA GLY A 373 20.67 52.16 -15.39
C GLY A 373 21.77 52.68 -14.46
N ARG A 374 22.96 52.07 -14.63
CA ARG A 374 24.32 52.55 -14.29
C ARG A 374 24.84 52.35 -12.86
N CYS A 375 25.73 51.35 -12.79
CA CYS A 375 26.83 51.19 -11.83
C CYS A 375 27.65 52.47 -11.56
N ARG A 376 28.10 52.67 -10.31
CA ARG A 376 29.47 53.17 -9.97
C ARG A 376 29.85 53.06 -8.47
N CYS A 377 30.78 52.14 -8.19
CA CYS A 377 31.98 52.18 -7.33
C CYS A 377 32.09 53.12 -6.08
N MET A 378 32.32 52.47 -4.92
CA MET A 378 33.35 52.76 -3.86
C MET A 378 33.21 53.96 -2.86
N PRO A 379 33.85 53.90 -1.65
CA PRO A 379 33.40 54.59 -0.41
C PRO A 379 34.55 55.41 0.26
N PRO A 380 34.73 55.52 1.61
CA PRO A 380 33.85 55.78 2.77
C PRO A 380 34.26 57.03 3.60
N ALA A 381 33.46 57.48 4.59
CA ALA A 381 33.95 58.35 5.69
C ALA A 381 33.09 58.35 7.00
N HIS A 382 33.61 57.67 8.03
CA HIS A 382 33.79 58.09 9.43
C HIS A 382 32.92 59.16 10.15
N MET A 383 32.67 58.87 11.46
CA MET A 383 32.52 59.79 12.63
C MET A 383 31.19 60.55 12.78
N THR A 384 30.63 60.85 13.96
CA THR A 384 30.79 60.36 15.36
C THR A 384 29.53 60.74 16.16
N SER A 385 29.31 60.11 17.31
CA SER A 385 28.25 60.45 18.28
C SER A 385 28.46 61.77 19.03
N ASP A 386 27.36 62.44 19.39
CA ASP A 386 27.11 63.14 20.67
C ASP A 386 25.57 63.24 20.81
N LEU A 387 24.89 62.70 21.84
CA LEU A 387 24.92 62.92 23.30
C LEU A 387 24.08 64.12 23.79
N GLY A 388 23.22 63.87 24.79
CA GLY A 388 22.47 64.88 25.55
C GLY A 388 20.95 64.88 25.32
N ASP A 389 20.02 64.64 26.26
CA ASP A 389 19.91 63.89 27.54
C ASP A 389 18.70 64.49 28.33
N THR A 390 18.19 63.83 29.38
CA THR A 390 17.18 64.26 30.38
C THR A 390 15.71 64.38 29.93
N THR A 391 14.65 64.02 30.67
CA THR A 391 14.38 63.23 31.93
C THR A 391 12.84 62.91 31.91
N GLU A 392 12.15 62.12 32.76
CA GLU A 392 12.40 61.37 34.02
C GLU A 392 11.30 60.26 34.16
N ASP A 393 11.68 59.03 34.54
CA ASP A 393 11.09 58.06 35.52
C ASP A 393 9.56 57.79 35.64
N GLU A 394 9.04 56.56 35.88
CA GLU A 394 9.36 55.62 36.99
C GLU A 394 9.16 54.10 36.66
N GLU A 395 10.02 53.28 37.29
CA GLU A 395 9.93 51.88 37.81
C GLU A 395 8.98 50.83 37.16
N VAL A 396 9.37 49.60 36.73
CA VAL A 396 10.37 48.57 37.12
C VAL A 396 10.07 47.75 38.39
N GLN A 397 9.79 46.44 38.20
CA GLN A 397 10.11 45.40 39.19
C GLN A 397 11.04 44.34 38.58
N ARG A 398 12.03 43.89 39.38
CA ARG A 398 13.10 42.96 38.97
C ARG A 398 12.79 41.50 39.30
N ASP A 399 13.33 40.60 38.49
CA ASP A 399 13.47 39.16 38.79
C ASP A 399 14.49 38.92 39.93
N PRO A 400 14.11 38.23 41.02
CA PRO A 400 14.99 37.93 42.15
C PRO A 400 15.55 36.50 42.13
N ARG A 401 16.47 36.18 41.19
CA ARG A 401 17.35 34.99 41.38
C ARG A 401 18.72 34.95 40.68
N ALA A 402 19.19 36.02 40.05
CA ALA A 402 20.55 36.07 39.49
C ALA A 402 21.62 36.39 40.56
N SER A 403 22.11 35.39 41.32
CA SER A 403 23.34 35.48 42.13
C SER A 403 23.82 34.12 42.70
N SER A 404 24.60 33.34 41.94
CA SER A 404 25.72 32.54 42.48
C SER A 404 26.62 31.99 41.37
N THR A 405 27.93 32.08 41.57
CA THR A 405 28.98 31.74 40.58
C THR A 405 29.20 30.23 40.43
N ALA A 406 29.86 29.85 39.33
CA ALA A 406 30.07 28.47 38.88
C ALA A 406 30.83 27.54 39.85
N LEU A 407 30.46 26.25 39.80
CA LEU A 407 31.33 25.10 40.10
C LEU A 407 30.97 23.94 39.17
N ILE A 408 31.96 23.10 38.85
CA ILE A 408 31.85 21.92 37.98
C ILE A 408 31.62 20.69 38.87
N GLU A 409 30.62 19.86 38.56
CA GLU A 409 30.62 18.45 39.00
C GLU A 409 29.76 17.58 38.07
N GLU A 410 30.22 16.34 37.85
CA GLU A 410 29.53 15.34 37.02
C GLU A 410 28.39 14.68 37.81
N ALA A 411 27.27 14.35 37.14
CA ALA A 411 26.22 13.54 37.75
C ALA A 411 25.59 12.57 36.73
N GLN A 412 25.83 11.27 36.94
CA GLN A 412 25.09 10.19 36.30
C GLN A 412 23.63 10.18 36.78
N VAL A 413 22.69 9.77 35.93
CA VAL A 413 21.29 9.52 36.34
C VAL A 413 20.85 8.12 35.90
N ASP A 414 20.43 7.32 36.89
CA ASP A 414 19.99 5.93 36.77
C ASP A 414 18.53 5.84 36.26
N PRO A 415 18.23 5.10 35.18
CA PRO A 415 16.91 5.01 34.57
C PRO A 415 15.95 4.03 35.30
N ARG A 416 15.76 4.18 36.63
CA ARG A 416 14.77 3.41 37.40
C ARG A 416 14.08 4.20 38.52
N LYS A 417 13.09 5.02 38.15
CA LYS A 417 11.91 5.37 38.97
C LYS A 417 10.91 6.20 38.17
N TYR A 418 9.68 5.69 38.05
CA TYR A 418 8.40 6.33 38.39
C TYR A 418 7.27 5.71 37.56
N SER A 419 6.51 4.83 38.22
CA SER A 419 5.18 4.39 37.79
C SER A 419 4.13 4.97 38.75
N HIS A 420 2.89 5.05 38.26
CA HIS A 420 1.64 5.41 38.98
C HIS A 420 1.39 6.90 39.31
N SER A 421 0.44 7.49 38.58
CA SER A 421 -0.83 7.93 39.18
C SER A 421 -1.93 7.99 38.11
N SER A 422 -3.20 7.99 38.51
CA SER A 422 -4.37 7.81 37.64
C SER A 422 -5.42 8.91 37.82
N SER A 423 -6.47 8.85 36.99
CA SER A 423 -7.85 9.33 37.20
C SER A 423 -8.24 10.76 36.78
N ALA A 424 -9.13 10.82 35.77
CA ALA A 424 -10.38 11.58 35.77
C ALA A 424 -11.32 11.00 34.67
N GLU A 425 -12.63 10.96 34.90
CA GLU A 425 -13.62 10.25 34.06
C GLU A 425 -14.90 11.11 33.86
N ARG A 426 -15.59 10.95 32.71
CA ARG A 426 -16.98 11.37 32.37
C ARG A 426 -17.29 12.87 32.09
N PHE A 427 -17.97 13.15 30.97
CA PHE A 427 -19.45 13.34 30.92
C PHE A 427 -19.98 13.33 29.45
N LEU A 428 -21.30 13.49 29.25
CA LEU A 428 -22.11 12.93 28.14
C LEU A 428 -22.64 13.92 27.08
N GLU A 429 -22.91 13.38 25.88
CA GLU A 429 -24.03 13.64 24.93
C GLU A 429 -24.45 15.09 24.54
N ASN A 430 -24.45 15.41 23.24
CA ASN A 430 -25.66 15.42 22.38
C ASN A 430 -25.41 15.91 20.92
N SER A 431 -26.26 15.46 19.99
CA SER A 431 -26.28 15.71 18.52
C SER A 431 -26.97 17.07 18.15
N PRO A 432 -27.34 17.42 16.88
CA PRO A 432 -27.18 16.74 15.57
C PRO A 432 -26.88 17.62 14.30
N SER A 433 -26.47 16.93 13.21
CA SER A 433 -26.81 17.10 11.76
C SER A 433 -27.06 18.47 11.08
N SER A 434 -26.54 18.65 9.84
CA SER A 434 -27.37 18.89 8.61
C SER A 434 -26.60 19.12 7.29
N LEU A 435 -27.08 18.48 6.20
CA LEU A 435 -26.98 18.76 4.73
C LEU A 435 -25.59 18.99 4.07
N GLU A 436 -25.18 18.35 2.96
CA GLU A 436 -25.78 17.95 1.64
C GLU A 436 -25.51 18.92 0.46
N ARG A 437 -24.80 18.37 -0.56
CA ARG A 437 -24.88 18.56 -2.04
C ARG A 437 -24.66 19.93 -2.71
N ALA A 438 -23.83 19.92 -3.76
CA ALA A 438 -24.09 20.33 -5.16
C ALA A 438 -22.77 20.78 -5.84
N CYS A 439 -22.22 19.99 -6.78
CA CYS A 439 -22.41 20.07 -8.24
C CYS A 439 -21.39 20.98 -8.94
N GLY A 440 -20.64 20.42 -9.90
CA GLY A 440 -19.65 21.15 -10.71
C GLY A 440 -20.22 21.69 -12.02
N LEU A 441 -19.36 22.38 -12.78
CA LEU A 441 -19.54 22.83 -14.18
C LEU A 441 -18.15 23.18 -14.74
N GLY A 442 -17.93 23.02 -16.04
CA GLY A 442 -16.62 23.20 -16.67
C GLY A 442 -16.64 24.05 -17.95
N TYR A 443 -15.46 24.58 -18.29
CA TYR A 443 -14.97 25.20 -19.53
C TYR A 443 -13.43 25.18 -19.37
N GLY A 444 -12.53 25.04 -20.35
CA GLY A 444 -12.54 25.04 -21.81
C GLY A 444 -11.09 25.32 -22.23
N GLU A 445 -10.53 24.64 -23.23
CA GLU A 445 -9.08 24.63 -23.49
C GLU A 445 -8.47 25.98 -23.92
N LEU A 446 -7.22 26.21 -23.49
CA LEU A 446 -6.34 27.27 -24.00
C LEU A 446 -4.88 26.79 -24.02
N ASP A 447 -4.17 27.14 -25.09
CA ASP A 447 -2.93 26.53 -25.57
C ASP A 447 -1.65 27.32 -25.21
N CYS A 448 -0.81 26.78 -24.31
CA CYS A 448 0.66 26.72 -24.39
C CYS A 448 1.14 25.62 -23.37
N GLY A 449 2.41 25.26 -23.12
CA GLY A 449 3.72 25.72 -23.60
C GLY A 449 4.71 25.99 -22.44
N ARG A 450 5.70 25.08 -22.27
CA ARG A 450 6.97 25.12 -21.49
C ARG A 450 6.95 25.66 -20.03
N SER A 451 6.89 24.75 -19.04
CA SER A 451 7.35 24.96 -17.64
C SER A 451 7.65 23.63 -16.91
N CYS A 452 8.32 23.73 -15.75
CA CYS A 452 8.72 22.67 -14.81
C CYS A 452 7.65 21.63 -14.43
N ASP A 453 8.11 20.45 -13.97
CA ASP A 453 7.30 19.62 -13.07
C ASP A 453 7.72 19.88 -11.61
N TYR A 454 6.77 19.91 -10.68
CA TYR A 454 7.04 19.87 -9.23
C TYR A 454 6.82 18.44 -8.72
N LYS A 455 7.80 17.54 -8.98
CA LYS A 455 7.73 16.12 -8.56
C LYS A 455 8.02 15.95 -7.07
N VAL A 456 7.04 15.55 -6.26
CA VAL A 456 7.26 15.10 -4.88
C VAL A 456 6.85 13.64 -4.70
N GLY A 457 7.59 12.78 -5.40
CA GLY A 457 7.47 11.32 -5.32
C GLY A 457 8.42 10.66 -6.32
N SER A 458 9.33 9.81 -5.85
CA SER A 458 10.23 9.06 -6.73
C SER A 458 9.42 8.07 -7.58
N PRO A 459 9.56 8.06 -8.92
CA PRO A 459 9.09 6.94 -9.72
C PRO A 459 9.75 5.64 -9.25
N SER A 460 9.06 4.51 -9.35
CA SER A 460 9.72 3.22 -9.16
C SER A 460 10.78 3.02 -10.24
N TYR A 461 12.06 3.06 -9.87
CA TYR A 461 13.22 2.97 -10.77
C TYR A 461 13.35 1.61 -11.51
N LEU A 462 12.34 0.72 -11.42
CA LEU A 462 12.30 -0.54 -12.16
C LEU A 462 12.27 -0.35 -13.68
N ASP A 463 11.74 0.77 -14.18
CA ASP A 463 11.73 1.07 -15.62
C ASP A 463 13.11 1.46 -16.18
N LYS A 464 14.09 1.76 -15.32
CA LYS A 464 15.46 2.16 -15.70
C LYS A 464 16.50 1.02 -15.56
N ILE A 465 16.05 -0.22 -15.37
CA ILE A 465 16.93 -1.43 -15.40
C ILE A 465 16.71 -2.24 -16.69
N ALA A 466 16.68 -1.52 -17.82
CA ALA A 466 17.04 -2.08 -19.13
C ALA A 466 18.34 -1.40 -19.57
N TRP A 467 19.23 -2.14 -20.24
CA TRP A 467 20.58 -1.73 -20.68
C TRP A 467 21.68 -1.63 -19.61
N LYS A 468 22.24 -2.80 -19.27
CA LYS A 468 23.70 -2.98 -19.25
C LYS A 468 24.06 -4.36 -19.78
N GLU A 469 24.42 -4.41 -21.07
CA GLU A 469 25.11 -5.57 -21.64
C GLU A 469 26.54 -5.65 -21.05
N GLY A 470 27.09 -6.86 -20.88
CA GLY A 470 28.54 -7.03 -20.70
C GLY A 470 29.04 -7.81 -19.49
N LYS A 471 28.71 -9.10 -19.43
CA LYS A 471 29.36 -10.18 -18.63
C LYS A 471 29.01 -10.29 -17.12
N PRO A 472 29.08 -11.51 -16.55
CA PRO A 472 28.32 -11.86 -15.35
C PRO A 472 29.18 -11.93 -14.08
N GLN A 473 28.54 -11.72 -12.93
CA GLN A 473 28.98 -12.33 -11.67
C GLN A 473 27.85 -13.26 -11.17
N HIS A 474 28.17 -14.55 -11.10
CA HIS A 474 27.29 -15.58 -10.55
C HIS A 474 27.32 -15.55 -9.02
N TYR A 475 26.17 -15.80 -8.38
CA TYR A 475 25.94 -16.83 -7.34
C TYR A 475 24.48 -16.69 -6.85
N SER A 476 23.65 -17.72 -6.64
CA SER A 476 23.38 -18.95 -7.41
C SER A 476 22.16 -19.64 -6.78
N GLU A 477 21.12 -19.95 -7.53
CA GLU A 477 20.11 -20.94 -7.10
C GLU A 477 20.69 -22.36 -7.17
N PRO A 478 20.27 -23.30 -6.30
CA PRO A 478 20.69 -24.70 -6.39
C PRO A 478 19.77 -25.50 -7.32
N LYS A 479 20.31 -26.06 -8.40
CA LYS A 479 19.68 -27.20 -9.12
C LYS A 479 20.66 -28.33 -9.37
N LEU A 480 20.09 -29.54 -9.45
CA LEU A 480 20.78 -30.82 -9.35
C LEU A 480 21.74 -31.15 -10.51
N ILE A 481 22.64 -32.07 -10.16
CA ILE A 481 23.66 -32.72 -11.01
C ILE A 481 23.07 -33.41 -12.24
N LEU A 482 23.70 -33.20 -13.40
CA LEU A 482 23.80 -34.20 -14.48
C LEU A 482 25.23 -34.20 -15.04
N ASP A 483 25.86 -35.37 -15.08
CA ASP A 483 27.21 -35.61 -15.60
C ASP A 483 27.17 -35.84 -17.12
N LEU A 484 27.98 -35.07 -17.86
CA LEU A 484 28.29 -35.31 -19.27
C LEU A 484 29.79 -35.14 -19.54
N SER A 485 30.58 -35.97 -18.87
CA SER A 485 31.93 -36.32 -19.31
C SER A 485 31.92 -36.81 -20.78
N HIS A 486 32.96 -36.42 -21.54
CA HIS A 486 33.25 -36.75 -22.95
C HIS A 486 32.61 -35.90 -24.08
N TRP A 487 33.32 -34.84 -24.50
CA TRP A 487 33.80 -34.78 -25.90
C TRP A 487 35.10 -33.97 -26.06
N LYS A 488 35.85 -34.18 -27.16
CA LYS A 488 37.32 -34.02 -27.18
C LYS A 488 37.86 -33.49 -28.53
N ARG A 489 38.63 -32.40 -28.46
CA ARG A 489 39.81 -32.01 -29.31
C ARG A 489 39.69 -31.72 -30.84
N ASN A 490 40.52 -30.73 -31.23
CA ASN A 490 41.23 -30.53 -32.53
C ASN A 490 40.39 -29.96 -33.72
N THR A 491 40.90 -29.11 -34.65
CA THR A 491 42.25 -28.54 -34.88
C THR A 491 42.26 -27.28 -35.80
N ASN A 492 43.24 -26.37 -35.59
CA ASN A 492 44.02 -25.50 -36.52
C ASN A 492 43.47 -25.01 -37.89
N SER A 493 43.69 -23.72 -38.22
CA SER A 493 44.83 -23.26 -39.09
C SER A 493 44.94 -21.72 -39.29
N LEU A 494 46.12 -21.29 -39.77
CA LEU A 494 46.73 -19.93 -39.87
C LEU A 494 46.62 -19.36 -41.34
N PRO A 495 47.17 -18.19 -41.80
CA PRO A 495 48.41 -17.48 -41.35
C PRO A 495 48.55 -15.93 -41.45
N LEU A 496 49.75 -15.44 -41.06
CA LEU A 496 50.33 -14.08 -41.17
C LEU A 496 51.40 -13.97 -42.30
N PRO A 497 51.83 -12.75 -42.67
CA PRO A 497 53.27 -12.38 -42.76
C PRO A 497 53.56 -10.90 -42.38
N SER A 498 54.78 -10.34 -42.21
CA SER A 498 56.13 -10.83 -41.83
C SER A 498 57.09 -9.63 -41.54
N GLU A 499 58.09 -9.84 -40.67
CA GLU A 499 59.19 -8.99 -40.12
C GLU A 499 60.27 -8.41 -41.12
N PRO A 500 61.42 -7.76 -40.73
CA PRO A 500 61.88 -7.04 -39.49
C PRO A 500 62.82 -5.78 -39.71
N LEU A 501 63.48 -5.30 -38.61
CA LEU A 501 64.84 -4.65 -38.46
C LEU A 501 65.03 -3.10 -38.38
N GLY A 502 65.37 -2.62 -37.17
CA GLY A 502 66.66 -1.97 -36.83
C GLY A 502 66.93 -0.47 -37.07
N GLY A 503 67.36 0.27 -36.03
CA GLY A 503 67.93 1.62 -36.13
C GLY A 503 68.06 2.34 -34.77
N SER A 504 69.15 3.10 -34.54
CA SER A 504 69.52 3.67 -33.23
C SER A 504 69.34 5.19 -33.09
N MET A 505 69.64 5.67 -31.88
CA MET A 505 69.41 7.02 -31.34
C MET A 505 70.36 8.12 -31.86
N GLU A 506 69.89 9.37 -31.77
CA GLU A 506 70.62 10.66 -31.66
C GLU A 506 71.47 11.19 -32.83
N ASP A 507 71.09 12.38 -33.33
CA ASP A 507 72.04 13.49 -33.52
C ASP A 507 71.34 14.89 -33.39
N LEU A 508 71.80 15.66 -32.40
CA LEU A 508 71.98 17.14 -32.30
C LEU A 508 70.94 18.09 -32.97
N ARG A 509 70.14 18.90 -32.24
CA ARG A 509 70.45 20.12 -31.42
C ARG A 509 71.09 21.32 -32.13
N ALA A 510 70.35 22.44 -32.24
CA ALA A 510 70.72 23.86 -31.97
C ALA A 510 69.74 24.83 -32.70
N MET A 511 69.37 26.05 -32.27
CA MET A 511 69.50 26.83 -31.01
C MET A 511 68.59 28.10 -31.07
N ASN A 512 68.45 28.81 -29.92
CA ASN A 512 67.79 30.12 -29.67
C ASN A 512 66.24 30.09 -29.64
N GLU A 513 65.50 30.51 -28.59
CA GLU A 513 65.61 31.61 -27.58
C GLU A 513 65.31 33.02 -28.10
N GLU A 514 64.12 33.57 -27.78
CA GLU A 514 63.94 34.77 -26.94
C GLU A 514 62.45 35.06 -26.57
N GLU A 515 62.22 35.32 -25.27
CA GLU A 515 61.19 36.09 -24.54
C GLU A 515 59.70 36.26 -25.00
N ALA A 516 58.81 35.55 -24.29
CA ALA A 516 57.82 36.06 -23.28
C ALA A 516 56.74 37.16 -23.54
N VAL A 517 55.58 36.93 -22.89
CA VAL A 517 54.48 37.84 -22.46
C VAL A 517 53.38 38.25 -23.48
N LYS A 518 52.19 37.63 -23.32
CA LYS A 518 50.81 38.21 -23.22
C LYS A 518 49.79 37.07 -23.35
N GLU A 519 49.09 36.70 -22.27
CA GLU A 519 47.74 37.23 -21.93
C GLU A 519 46.69 36.89 -23.00
N GLU A 520 45.96 35.80 -22.74
CA GLU A 520 44.75 35.40 -23.48
C GLU A 520 43.55 36.15 -22.90
N GLU A 521 42.96 37.06 -23.67
CA GLU A 521 41.55 37.46 -23.48
C GLU A 521 40.69 36.41 -24.20
N GLU A 522 40.12 35.46 -23.47
CA GLU A 522 39.08 34.58 -24.02
C GLU A 522 37.75 35.34 -24.15
N ASP A 523 37.25 35.38 -25.38
CA ASP A 523 36.06 36.13 -25.79
C ASP A 523 34.79 35.48 -25.21
N THR A 524 34.16 36.15 -24.24
CA THR A 524 32.96 35.67 -23.51
C THR A 524 31.67 35.76 -24.33
N GLY A 525 31.77 35.67 -25.67
CA GLY A 525 30.70 35.95 -26.62
C GLY A 525 29.87 34.76 -27.14
N ASP A 526 30.41 33.53 -27.21
CA ASP A 526 29.77 32.43 -27.97
C ASP A 526 29.10 31.33 -27.11
N LEU A 527 29.42 31.23 -25.81
CA LEU A 527 28.86 30.18 -24.92
C LEU A 527 27.31 30.22 -24.84
N PHE A 528 26.73 31.43 -24.84
CA PHE A 528 25.28 31.64 -24.82
C PHE A 528 24.59 31.18 -26.11
N GLN A 529 25.29 31.26 -27.26
CA GLN A 529 24.77 30.77 -28.53
C GLN A 529 25.00 29.27 -28.73
N GLU A 530 26.09 28.68 -28.22
CA GLU A 530 26.23 27.21 -28.22
C GLU A 530 25.09 26.54 -27.45
N ILE A 531 24.73 27.04 -26.27
CA ILE A 531 23.62 26.49 -25.47
C ILE A 531 22.29 26.61 -26.23
N SER A 532 21.98 27.77 -26.80
CA SER A 532 20.74 27.95 -27.60
C SER A 532 20.71 27.02 -28.82
N ARG A 533 21.81 26.89 -29.57
CA ARG A 533 21.91 26.00 -30.75
C ARG A 533 21.84 24.51 -30.35
N TRP A 534 22.35 24.13 -29.18
CA TRP A 534 22.27 22.75 -28.67
C TRP A 534 20.83 22.37 -28.30
N VAL A 535 20.10 23.28 -27.62
CA VAL A 535 18.68 23.11 -27.27
C VAL A 535 17.78 23.10 -28.51
N GLU A 536 18.06 23.91 -29.54
CA GLU A 536 17.32 23.85 -30.81
C GLU A 536 17.58 22.57 -31.60
N SER A 537 18.83 22.07 -31.63
CA SER A 537 19.19 20.89 -32.43
C SER A 537 18.67 19.56 -31.88
N THR A 538 18.28 19.51 -30.60
CA THR A 538 17.73 18.30 -29.94
C THR A 538 16.20 18.20 -30.02
N GLN A 539 15.49 19.25 -30.45
CA GLN A 539 14.01 19.24 -30.52
C GLN A 539 13.42 18.49 -31.73
N SER A 540 14.22 17.99 -32.68
CA SER A 540 13.70 17.31 -33.88
C SER A 540 13.51 15.79 -33.73
N HIS A 541 14.00 15.18 -32.66
CA HIS A 541 13.92 13.72 -32.45
C HIS A 541 13.78 13.34 -30.97
N LEU A 542 12.55 13.09 -30.52
CA LEU A 542 12.16 11.96 -29.63
C LEU A 542 10.72 12.17 -29.12
N HIS A 543 9.76 11.38 -29.63
CA HIS A 543 8.50 11.14 -28.94
C HIS A 543 8.71 10.04 -27.89
N SER A 544 8.29 10.29 -26.65
CA SER A 544 8.30 9.33 -25.54
C SER A 544 6.95 9.40 -24.80
N PRO A 545 6.41 8.27 -24.27
CA PRO A 545 5.02 8.19 -23.83
C PRO A 545 4.79 8.57 -22.36
N SER A 546 3.53 8.87 -22.02
CA SER A 546 3.05 9.28 -20.70
C SER A 546 2.76 8.11 -19.74
N PRO A 547 2.80 8.34 -18.41
CA PRO A 547 2.51 7.33 -17.39
C PRO A 547 1.03 7.26 -16.99
N SER A 548 0.52 6.05 -16.70
CA SER A 548 -0.85 5.79 -16.24
C SER A 548 -0.93 5.44 -14.74
N VAL A 549 -1.98 5.89 -14.03
CA VAL A 549 -2.19 5.67 -12.59
C VAL A 549 -3.64 5.28 -12.28
N GLU A 550 -3.84 4.59 -11.15
CA GLU A 550 -5.09 4.10 -10.51
C GLU A 550 -5.76 2.81 -11.05
N PRO A 551 -6.02 1.78 -10.21
CA PRO A 551 -6.52 0.48 -10.67
C PRO A 551 -8.04 0.39 -10.89
N CYS A 552 -8.82 1.35 -10.37
CA CYS A 552 -10.29 1.31 -10.48
C CYS A 552 -10.81 1.67 -11.88
N SER A 553 -10.00 2.27 -12.76
CA SER A 553 -10.37 2.44 -14.17
C SER A 553 -9.20 2.67 -15.13
N PRO A 554 -8.43 1.63 -15.49
CA PRO A 554 -7.65 1.62 -16.72
C PRO A 554 -8.30 0.67 -17.75
N SER A 555 -9.08 1.21 -18.68
CA SER A 555 -9.36 0.51 -19.95
C SER A 555 -8.12 0.56 -20.84
N GLY A 556 -7.11 -0.23 -20.52
CA GLY A 556 -5.98 -0.42 -21.42
C GLY A 556 -6.50 -0.90 -22.78
N HIS A 557 -6.04 -0.29 -23.87
CA HIS A 557 -6.19 -0.67 -25.29
C HIS A 557 -7.57 -1.09 -25.88
N GLY A 558 -8.59 -1.42 -25.10
CA GLY A 558 -9.86 -2.04 -25.54
C GLY A 558 -10.91 -1.10 -26.13
N LEU A 559 -10.50 0.05 -26.66
CA LEU A 559 -11.40 1.01 -27.30
C LEU A 559 -11.66 0.63 -28.76
N HIS A 560 -12.93 0.37 -29.12
CA HIS A 560 -13.35 0.25 -30.51
C HIS A 560 -13.58 1.63 -31.12
N SER A 561 -12.78 2.00 -32.12
CA SER A 561 -13.04 3.16 -32.99
C SER A 561 -14.23 2.88 -33.92
N PRO A 562 -15.22 3.79 -34.01
CA PRO A 562 -15.03 4.98 -34.84
C PRO A 562 -15.42 6.27 -34.10
N GLY A 563 -14.42 7.00 -33.60
CA GLY A 563 -14.62 8.23 -32.83
C GLY A 563 -13.33 8.76 -32.20
N GLU A 564 -12.18 8.55 -32.85
CA GLU A 564 -10.86 8.98 -32.36
C GLU A 564 -10.70 10.50 -32.53
N THR A 565 -11.36 11.31 -31.69
CA THR A 565 -11.15 12.78 -31.65
C THR A 565 -11.62 13.51 -30.38
N GLU A 566 -12.45 12.91 -29.51
CA GLU A 566 -13.08 13.64 -28.37
C GLU A 566 -12.42 13.43 -26.99
N PHE A 567 -11.38 12.61 -26.88
CA PHE A 567 -10.56 12.48 -25.67
C PHE A 567 -9.08 12.77 -25.98
N GLY A 568 -8.43 13.55 -25.12
CA GLY A 568 -7.03 14.01 -25.27
C GLY A 568 -5.95 12.92 -25.12
N ASP A 569 -6.32 11.64 -25.14
CA ASP A 569 -5.44 10.47 -24.94
C ASP A 569 -4.85 9.90 -26.24
N THR A 570 -4.66 10.71 -27.27
CA THR A 570 -4.28 10.25 -28.62
C THR A 570 -2.86 9.67 -28.77
N TRP A 571 -2.02 9.66 -27.73
CA TRP A 571 -0.59 9.26 -27.84
C TRP A 571 0.00 8.44 -26.68
N SER A 572 -0.78 7.91 -25.73
CA SER A 572 -0.25 7.03 -24.65
C SER A 572 -0.32 5.52 -24.99
N ALA A 573 -1.31 5.11 -25.79
CA ALA A 573 -1.39 3.76 -26.33
C ALA A 573 -0.48 3.62 -27.56
N ALA A 574 0.40 2.61 -27.57
CA ALA A 574 1.00 2.13 -28.81
C ALA A 574 -0.12 1.83 -29.82
N SER A 575 0.08 2.16 -31.10
CA SER A 575 -0.93 2.35 -32.16
C SER A 575 -1.67 1.08 -32.63
N GLN A 576 -2.17 0.31 -31.67
CA GLN A 576 -3.09 -0.80 -31.79
C GLN A 576 -4.10 -0.65 -30.65
N SER A 577 -5.36 -0.46 -31.01
CA SER A 577 -6.53 -0.74 -30.17
C SER A 577 -6.58 -2.25 -29.88
N GLY A 578 -5.71 -2.68 -28.98
CA GLY A 578 -5.63 -4.04 -28.48
C GLY A 578 -6.86 -4.37 -27.65
N ASP A 579 -7.85 -4.95 -28.34
CA ASP A 579 -9.01 -5.68 -27.81
C ASP A 579 -8.74 -6.33 -26.43
N SER A 580 -9.75 -6.34 -25.56
CA SER A 580 -9.68 -7.04 -24.26
C SER A 580 -9.18 -8.47 -24.41
N ASP A 581 -9.50 -9.13 -25.53
CA ASP A 581 -9.05 -10.48 -25.85
C ASP A 581 -7.54 -10.57 -26.14
N ILE A 582 -6.93 -9.54 -26.72
CA ILE A 582 -5.47 -9.47 -26.93
C ILE A 582 -4.74 -9.32 -25.59
N GLN A 583 -5.34 -8.61 -24.64
CA GLN A 583 -4.80 -8.52 -23.29
C GLN A 583 -4.93 -9.84 -22.55
N ALA A 584 -6.13 -10.42 -22.52
CA ALA A 584 -6.38 -11.73 -21.92
C ALA A 584 -5.40 -12.77 -22.46
N MET A 585 -5.23 -12.85 -23.78
CA MET A 585 -4.25 -13.72 -24.45
C MET A 585 -2.80 -13.46 -23.97
N ARG A 586 -2.38 -12.20 -23.82
CA ARG A 586 -1.04 -11.84 -23.30
C ARG A 586 -0.85 -12.33 -21.86
N PHE A 587 -1.84 -12.16 -21.00
CA PHE A 587 -1.78 -12.60 -19.60
C PHE A 587 -1.84 -14.13 -19.48
N GLN A 588 -2.70 -14.81 -20.23
CA GLN A 588 -2.74 -16.27 -20.31
C GLN A 588 -1.42 -16.87 -20.81
N ASN A 589 -0.80 -16.29 -21.85
CA ASN A 589 0.47 -16.78 -22.40
C ASN A 589 1.61 -16.66 -21.37
N ASN A 590 1.67 -15.57 -20.62
CA ASN A 590 2.63 -15.43 -19.53
C ASN A 590 2.37 -16.44 -18.40
N LEU A 591 1.11 -16.67 -18.04
CA LEU A 591 0.74 -17.63 -17.01
C LEU A 591 1.06 -19.08 -17.41
N LYS A 592 0.90 -19.44 -18.69
CA LYS A 592 1.28 -20.75 -19.25
C LYS A 592 2.80 -21.01 -19.21
N ASN A 593 3.61 -19.95 -19.20
CA ASN A 593 5.07 -20.05 -19.06
C ASN A 593 5.55 -20.18 -17.60
N MET A 594 4.66 -20.00 -16.61
CA MET A 594 4.97 -20.16 -15.19
C MET A 594 4.60 -21.56 -14.71
N THR A 595 5.54 -22.24 -14.04
CA THR A 595 5.33 -23.61 -13.55
C THR A 595 5.04 -23.70 -12.06
N ASP A 596 5.50 -22.74 -11.27
CA ASP A 596 5.24 -22.66 -9.83
C ASP A 596 3.87 -22.02 -9.55
N PRO A 597 2.96 -22.70 -8.81
CA PRO A 597 1.68 -22.12 -8.40
C PRO A 597 1.83 -20.82 -7.60
N LEU A 598 2.86 -20.68 -6.76
CA LEU A 598 3.04 -19.45 -5.98
C LEU A 598 3.46 -18.27 -6.87
N GLN A 599 4.33 -18.51 -7.86
CA GLN A 599 4.62 -17.56 -8.92
C GLN A 599 3.35 -17.16 -9.71
N LYS A 600 2.50 -18.12 -10.11
CA LYS A 600 1.21 -17.83 -10.76
C LYS A 600 0.30 -16.98 -9.87
N TYR A 601 0.22 -17.26 -8.56
CA TYR A 601 -0.55 -16.46 -7.58
C TYR A 601 -0.03 -15.02 -7.52
N ILE A 602 1.28 -14.82 -7.32
CA ILE A 602 1.90 -13.48 -7.26
C ILE A 602 1.65 -12.70 -8.56
N TYR A 603 1.67 -13.39 -9.71
CA TYR A 603 1.35 -12.78 -11.00
C TYR A 603 -0.11 -12.31 -11.06
N LEU A 604 -1.07 -13.20 -10.82
CA LEU A 604 -2.51 -12.92 -10.86
C LEU A 604 -2.93 -11.83 -9.87
N MET A 605 -2.50 -11.95 -8.61
CA MET A 605 -2.81 -10.95 -7.57
C MET A 605 -2.20 -9.58 -7.89
N GLY A 606 -1.10 -9.56 -8.64
CA GLY A 606 -0.52 -8.34 -9.21
C GLY A 606 -1.29 -7.77 -10.41
N ILE A 607 -2.08 -8.57 -11.15
CA ILE A 607 -2.99 -8.04 -12.19
C ILE A 607 -4.12 -7.26 -11.52
N GLN A 608 -4.71 -7.81 -10.45
CA GLN A 608 -5.78 -7.14 -9.69
C GLN A 608 -5.38 -5.72 -9.23
N GLU A 609 -4.13 -5.55 -8.79
CA GLU A 609 -3.55 -4.24 -8.40
C GLU A 609 -3.26 -3.27 -9.56
N ARG A 610 -3.49 -3.67 -10.81
CA ARG A 610 -3.18 -2.87 -12.02
C ARG A 610 -4.37 -2.69 -12.95
N ASN A 611 -5.22 -3.70 -13.07
CA ASN A 611 -6.39 -3.71 -13.94
C ASN A 611 -7.38 -4.75 -13.42
N GLU A 612 -8.34 -4.30 -12.62
CA GLU A 612 -9.29 -5.18 -11.94
C GLU A 612 -10.22 -5.91 -12.92
N ARG A 613 -10.79 -5.19 -13.90
CA ARG A 613 -11.64 -5.76 -14.97
C ARG A 613 -10.91 -6.89 -15.69
N LEU A 614 -9.64 -6.70 -16.05
CA LEU A 614 -8.83 -7.73 -16.72
C LEU A 614 -8.48 -8.92 -15.82
N PHE A 615 -8.19 -8.69 -14.54
CA PHE A 615 -7.97 -9.76 -13.57
C PHE A 615 -9.19 -10.70 -13.53
N TYR A 616 -10.39 -10.13 -13.42
CA TYR A 616 -11.61 -10.92 -13.43
C TYR A 616 -11.95 -11.51 -14.81
N ARG A 617 -11.66 -10.82 -15.92
CA ARG A 617 -11.78 -11.38 -17.29
C ARG A 617 -10.98 -12.67 -17.42
N VAL A 618 -9.69 -12.63 -17.08
CA VAL A 618 -8.78 -13.80 -17.14
C VAL A 618 -9.24 -14.89 -16.17
N LEU A 619 -9.65 -14.53 -14.95
CA LEU A 619 -10.12 -15.50 -13.95
C LEU A 619 -11.44 -16.18 -14.35
N MET A 620 -12.34 -15.49 -15.05
CA MET A 620 -13.61 -16.06 -15.53
C MET A 620 -13.47 -16.91 -16.80
N GLU A 621 -12.44 -16.68 -17.64
CA GLU A 621 -12.18 -17.50 -18.84
C GLU A 621 -11.80 -18.94 -18.53
N ASP A 622 -11.01 -19.14 -17.48
CA ASP A 622 -10.55 -20.46 -17.05
C ASP A 622 -10.59 -20.57 -15.52
N ILE A 623 -11.80 -20.43 -14.98
CA ILE A 623 -12.04 -20.52 -13.54
C ILE A 623 -11.63 -21.89 -12.97
N GLU A 624 -11.65 -22.95 -13.78
CA GLU A 624 -11.29 -24.30 -13.37
C GLU A 624 -9.76 -24.50 -13.25
N GLU A 625 -8.92 -23.96 -14.16
CA GLU A 625 -7.46 -23.93 -13.96
C GLU A 625 -7.04 -22.91 -12.88
N LEU A 626 -7.69 -21.74 -12.83
CA LEU A 626 -7.20 -20.60 -12.06
C LEU A 626 -7.74 -20.51 -10.62
N MET A 627 -8.91 -21.08 -10.29
CA MET A 627 -9.40 -21.12 -8.91
C MET A 627 -8.41 -21.83 -7.97
N PRO A 628 -7.79 -22.99 -8.30
CA PRO A 628 -6.73 -23.60 -7.47
C PRO A 628 -5.48 -22.73 -7.26
N ILE A 629 -5.30 -21.65 -8.03
CA ILE A 629 -4.21 -20.69 -7.91
C ILE A 629 -4.60 -19.51 -7.01
N VAL A 630 -5.74 -18.85 -7.25
CA VAL A 630 -6.19 -17.71 -6.42
C VAL A 630 -6.84 -18.14 -5.09
N TYR A 631 -7.19 -19.41 -4.97
CA TYR A 631 -7.85 -20.02 -3.82
C TYR A 631 -7.17 -21.35 -3.43
N THR A 632 -7.85 -22.28 -2.76
CA THR A 632 -7.25 -23.51 -2.25
C THR A 632 -6.80 -24.45 -3.38
N PRO A 633 -5.57 -25.02 -3.34
CA PRO A 633 -4.64 -25.02 -2.20
C PRO A 633 -3.63 -23.86 -2.18
N THR A 634 -3.40 -23.17 -3.29
CA THR A 634 -2.28 -22.20 -3.44
C THR A 634 -2.40 -20.99 -2.52
N VAL A 635 -3.61 -20.51 -2.23
CA VAL A 635 -3.82 -19.40 -1.27
C VAL A 635 -3.29 -19.73 0.13
N GLY A 636 -3.34 -21.01 0.55
CA GLY A 636 -2.77 -21.43 1.84
C GLY A 636 -1.24 -21.35 1.85
N LEU A 637 -0.59 -21.69 0.74
CA LEU A 637 0.85 -21.51 0.56
C LEU A 637 1.23 -20.02 0.53
N ALA A 638 0.43 -19.20 -0.15
CA ALA A 638 0.59 -17.75 -0.15
C ALA A 638 0.46 -17.15 1.26
N CYS A 639 -0.49 -17.63 2.08
CA CYS A 639 -0.58 -17.26 3.49
C CYS A 639 0.70 -17.66 4.26
N THR A 640 1.21 -18.89 4.13
CA THR A 640 2.44 -19.29 4.85
C THR A 640 3.69 -18.47 4.50
N HIS A 641 3.68 -17.74 3.37
CA HIS A 641 4.77 -16.88 2.92
C HIS A 641 4.35 -15.40 2.79
N TYR A 642 3.24 -14.96 3.40
CA TYR A 642 2.56 -13.71 2.99
C TYR A 642 3.45 -12.46 3.11
N GLY A 643 4.19 -12.31 4.21
CA GLY A 643 5.17 -11.22 4.39
C GLY A 643 6.40 -11.31 3.47
N HIS A 644 6.76 -12.51 3.03
CA HIS A 644 7.89 -12.76 2.11
C HIS A 644 7.54 -12.43 0.65
N ILE A 645 6.26 -12.57 0.29
CA ILE A 645 5.73 -12.26 -1.06
C ILE A 645 5.02 -10.90 -1.14
N PHE A 646 5.00 -10.14 -0.04
CA PHE A 646 4.28 -8.87 0.08
C PHE A 646 4.78 -7.84 -0.95
N ARG A 647 3.85 -7.07 -1.53
CA ARG A 647 4.13 -6.05 -2.55
C ARG A 647 3.29 -4.79 -2.39
N ARG A 648 1.98 -4.98 -2.23
CA ARG A 648 0.98 -3.95 -1.91
C ARG A 648 0.02 -4.52 -0.88
N PRO A 649 -0.44 -3.72 0.10
CA PRO A 649 -1.48 -4.16 1.03
C PRO A 649 -2.81 -4.30 0.28
N LYS A 650 -3.61 -5.29 0.69
CA LYS A 650 -4.99 -5.50 0.23
C LYS A 650 -5.86 -5.65 1.46
N GLY A 651 -7.03 -5.02 1.45
CA GLY A 651 -7.93 -4.99 2.61
C GLY A 651 -7.45 -4.10 3.76
N LEU A 652 -8.16 -4.21 4.88
CA LEU A 652 -8.02 -3.36 6.06
C LEU A 652 -7.51 -4.17 7.24
N PHE A 653 -6.52 -3.64 7.96
CA PHE A 653 -5.92 -4.26 9.13
C PHE A 653 -6.35 -3.48 10.37
N ILE A 654 -6.90 -4.18 11.36
CA ILE A 654 -7.38 -3.59 12.62
C ILE A 654 -6.73 -4.39 13.76
N SER A 655 -5.91 -3.76 14.59
CA SER A 655 -5.22 -4.45 15.68
C SER A 655 -5.93 -4.25 17.03
N ILE A 656 -5.58 -5.08 18.02
CA ILE A 656 -6.02 -4.91 19.42
C ILE A 656 -5.60 -3.55 20.03
N ARG A 657 -4.60 -2.88 19.44
CA ARG A 657 -4.13 -1.55 19.85
C ARG A 657 -5.03 -0.42 19.34
N ASP A 658 -5.90 -0.71 18.36
CA ASP A 658 -6.79 0.25 17.72
C ASP A 658 -8.19 0.30 18.37
N LYS A 659 -8.37 -0.40 19.49
CA LYS A 659 -9.60 -0.37 20.31
C LYS A 659 -9.92 1.06 20.75
N GLY A 660 -11.16 1.48 20.51
CA GLY A 660 -11.66 2.85 20.66
C GLY A 660 -11.53 3.71 19.40
N HIS A 661 -10.92 3.19 18.32
CA HIS A 661 -10.59 3.93 17.11
C HIS A 661 -10.96 3.21 15.80
N ILE A 662 -11.63 2.04 15.84
CA ILE A 662 -11.92 1.24 14.64
C ILE A 662 -12.72 2.03 13.60
N ARG A 663 -13.65 2.88 14.05
CA ARG A 663 -14.42 3.79 13.18
C ARG A 663 -13.51 4.64 12.29
N SER A 664 -12.45 5.22 12.85
CA SER A 664 -11.50 6.07 12.10
C SER A 664 -10.66 5.27 11.11
N ILE A 665 -10.36 3.99 11.42
CA ILE A 665 -9.67 3.09 10.50
C ILE A 665 -10.58 2.72 9.32
N LEU A 666 -11.87 2.44 9.58
CA LEU A 666 -12.85 2.23 8.52
C LEU A 666 -13.01 3.46 7.63
N ASP A 667 -12.94 4.67 8.17
CA ASP A 667 -13.02 5.92 7.40
C ASP A 667 -11.82 6.16 6.45
N ASN A 668 -10.69 5.46 6.66
CA ASN A 668 -9.57 5.45 5.72
C ASN A 668 -9.78 4.52 4.52
N TRP A 669 -10.80 3.63 4.54
CA TRP A 669 -11.15 2.82 3.38
C TRP A 669 -11.84 3.70 2.31
N PRO A 670 -11.34 3.73 1.05
CA PRO A 670 -11.79 4.68 0.03
C PRO A 670 -13.24 4.47 -0.40
N GLU A 671 -13.70 3.21 -0.42
CA GLU A 671 -15.06 2.89 -0.85
C GLU A 671 -16.08 3.20 0.25
N THR A 672 -17.14 3.92 -0.13
CA THR A 672 -18.19 4.35 0.80
C THR A 672 -19.41 3.43 0.83
N ASP A 673 -19.58 2.56 -0.18
CA ASP A 673 -20.76 1.70 -0.37
C ASP A 673 -20.44 0.20 -0.27
N VAL A 674 -19.72 -0.19 0.80
CA VAL A 674 -19.37 -1.59 1.07
C VAL A 674 -20.62 -2.40 1.43
N ALA A 675 -20.93 -3.40 0.61
CA ALA A 675 -22.05 -4.33 0.82
C ALA A 675 -21.62 -5.64 1.50
N ALA A 676 -20.36 -6.04 1.36
CA ALA A 676 -19.83 -7.29 1.89
C ALA A 676 -18.46 -7.11 2.55
N VAL A 677 -18.31 -7.70 3.74
CA VAL A 677 -17.07 -7.78 4.50
C VAL A 677 -16.75 -9.25 4.72
N VAL A 678 -15.51 -9.67 4.43
CA VAL A 678 -14.98 -10.96 4.89
C VAL A 678 -13.91 -10.65 5.93
N VAL A 679 -14.07 -11.16 7.14
CA VAL A 679 -13.18 -10.90 8.28
C VAL A 679 -12.57 -12.20 8.79
N THR A 680 -11.29 -12.15 9.16
CA THR A 680 -10.58 -13.23 9.88
C THR A 680 -9.72 -12.65 11.00
N ASP A 681 -9.41 -13.45 12.02
CA ASP A 681 -8.32 -13.16 12.96
C ASP A 681 -7.07 -14.04 12.74
N GLY A 682 -7.11 -14.91 11.72
CA GLY A 682 -6.02 -15.80 11.33
C GLY A 682 -5.67 -16.90 12.35
N GLU A 683 -6.51 -17.17 13.35
CA GLU A 683 -6.24 -18.21 14.36
C GLU A 683 -6.30 -19.63 13.79
N ARG A 684 -7.11 -19.85 12.74
CA ARG A 684 -7.37 -21.17 12.19
C ARG A 684 -7.40 -21.18 10.66
N ILE A 685 -6.35 -20.65 10.01
CA ILE A 685 -6.27 -20.62 8.55
C ILE A 685 -6.30 -22.04 7.98
N LEU A 686 -7.41 -22.42 7.33
CA LEU A 686 -7.64 -23.74 6.74
C LEU A 686 -7.30 -24.88 7.74
N GLY A 687 -6.52 -25.87 7.29
CA GLY A 687 -5.89 -26.88 8.14
C GLY A 687 -4.42 -26.55 8.49
N LEU A 688 -3.99 -25.30 8.37
CA LEU A 688 -2.62 -24.83 8.61
C LEU A 688 -2.44 -24.29 10.04
N GLY A 689 -3.51 -23.78 10.66
CA GLY A 689 -3.52 -23.30 12.04
C GLY A 689 -3.33 -21.79 12.14
N ASP A 690 -2.75 -21.33 13.25
CA ASP A 690 -2.54 -19.91 13.51
C ASP A 690 -1.46 -19.33 12.59
N LEU A 691 -1.85 -18.41 11.70
CA LEU A 691 -0.95 -17.63 10.86
C LEU A 691 -1.04 -16.11 11.14
N GLY A 692 -1.87 -15.69 12.11
CA GLY A 692 -2.09 -14.28 12.44
C GLY A 692 -2.39 -13.43 11.19
N VAL A 693 -1.71 -12.30 11.05
CA VAL A 693 -1.92 -11.34 9.94
C VAL A 693 -1.60 -11.91 8.56
N TYR A 694 -0.76 -12.95 8.45
CA TYR A 694 -0.55 -13.64 7.17
C TYR A 694 -1.84 -14.31 6.64
N GLY A 695 -2.85 -14.49 7.51
CA GLY A 695 -4.19 -14.96 7.15
C GLY A 695 -4.99 -14.03 6.23
N MET A 696 -4.58 -12.76 6.03
CA MET A 696 -5.26 -11.80 5.14
C MET A 696 -5.44 -12.31 3.69
N GLY A 697 -4.61 -13.26 3.24
CA GLY A 697 -4.78 -13.91 1.94
C GLY A 697 -6.14 -14.61 1.77
N ILE A 698 -6.77 -15.08 2.85
CA ILE A 698 -8.07 -15.77 2.80
C ILE A 698 -9.23 -14.81 2.55
N PRO A 699 -9.46 -13.73 3.33
CA PRO A 699 -10.45 -12.70 3.00
C PRO A 699 -10.34 -12.18 1.56
N VAL A 700 -9.12 -11.90 1.10
CA VAL A 700 -8.85 -11.46 -0.26
C VAL A 700 -9.28 -12.52 -1.29
N GLY A 701 -8.84 -13.77 -1.12
CA GLY A 701 -9.21 -14.87 -2.02
C GLY A 701 -10.71 -15.16 -2.06
N LYS A 702 -11.40 -15.08 -0.92
CA LYS A 702 -12.87 -15.23 -0.82
C LYS A 702 -13.58 -14.14 -1.61
N LEU A 703 -13.17 -12.88 -1.45
CA LEU A 703 -13.79 -11.74 -2.15
C LEU A 703 -13.50 -11.74 -3.66
N CYS A 704 -12.35 -12.27 -4.11
CA CYS A 704 -12.16 -12.57 -5.53
C CYS A 704 -13.22 -13.56 -6.06
N LEU A 705 -13.64 -14.56 -5.27
CA LEU A 705 -14.68 -15.51 -5.66
C LEU A 705 -16.11 -14.95 -5.51
N TYR A 706 -16.36 -13.98 -4.63
CA TYR A 706 -17.62 -13.20 -4.61
C TYR A 706 -17.89 -12.59 -6.00
N THR A 707 -16.88 -11.95 -6.60
CA THR A 707 -17.00 -11.37 -7.94
C THR A 707 -16.94 -12.42 -9.05
N ALA A 708 -15.95 -13.32 -9.03
CA ALA A 708 -15.75 -14.30 -10.11
C ALA A 708 -16.96 -15.24 -10.26
N CYS A 709 -17.47 -15.76 -9.13
CA CYS A 709 -18.57 -16.72 -9.12
C CYS A 709 -19.94 -16.04 -9.10
N ALA A 710 -20.19 -14.98 -8.33
CA ALA A 710 -21.54 -14.38 -8.27
C ALA A 710 -21.68 -13.03 -9.01
N GLY A 711 -20.59 -12.37 -9.40
CA GLY A 711 -20.65 -11.03 -9.97
C GLY A 711 -21.09 -9.98 -8.95
N ILE A 712 -20.71 -10.15 -7.68
CA ILE A 712 -20.76 -9.05 -6.71
C ILE A 712 -19.69 -8.02 -7.11
N ARG A 713 -20.06 -6.74 -7.09
CA ARG A 713 -19.16 -5.61 -7.45
C ARG A 713 -17.91 -5.59 -6.54
N PRO A 714 -16.68 -5.69 -7.07
CA PRO A 714 -15.45 -5.69 -6.27
C PRO A 714 -15.30 -4.48 -5.32
N GLU A 715 -15.65 -3.29 -5.78
CA GLU A 715 -15.62 -2.04 -5.03
C GLU A 715 -16.59 -2.03 -3.83
N ARG A 716 -17.54 -2.98 -3.77
CA ARG A 716 -18.45 -3.17 -2.64
C ARG A 716 -17.99 -4.26 -1.66
N CYS A 717 -16.78 -4.78 -1.83
CA CYS A 717 -16.19 -5.86 -1.05
C CYS A 717 -15.00 -5.37 -0.20
N LEU A 718 -14.98 -5.69 1.09
CA LEU A 718 -13.95 -5.26 2.04
C LEU A 718 -13.30 -6.47 2.74
N PRO A 719 -12.05 -6.81 2.43
CA PRO A 719 -11.28 -7.81 3.19
C PRO A 719 -10.78 -7.20 4.50
N VAL A 720 -10.91 -7.91 5.62
CA VAL A 720 -10.46 -7.44 6.95
C VAL A 720 -9.65 -8.52 7.67
N ALA A 721 -8.54 -8.12 8.30
CA ALA A 721 -7.81 -8.92 9.26
C ALA A 721 -7.81 -8.24 10.64
N ILE A 722 -8.22 -8.98 11.67
CA ILE A 722 -8.17 -8.56 13.08
C ILE A 722 -6.89 -9.11 13.71
N ASP A 723 -5.97 -8.23 14.09
CA ASP A 723 -4.69 -8.61 14.68
C ASP A 723 -4.68 -8.45 16.21
N VAL A 724 -4.88 -9.56 16.91
CA VAL A 724 -4.74 -9.62 18.38
C VAL A 724 -3.41 -10.24 18.84
N GLY A 725 -2.45 -10.37 17.92
CA GLY A 725 -1.26 -11.20 18.09
C GLY A 725 -1.42 -12.58 17.44
N THR A 726 -0.41 -13.43 17.61
CA THR A 726 -0.40 -14.82 17.13
C THR A 726 0.32 -15.72 18.13
N ASN A 727 -0.19 -16.92 18.34
CA ASN A 727 0.45 -17.95 19.15
C ASN A 727 1.48 -18.76 18.34
N ASN A 728 1.73 -18.38 17.09
CA ASN A 728 2.70 -19.03 16.22
C ASN A 728 4.13 -18.56 16.53
N GLU A 729 4.81 -19.32 17.38
CA GLU A 729 6.23 -19.19 17.73
C GLU A 729 7.21 -19.06 16.55
N THR A 730 6.85 -19.50 15.34
CA THR A 730 7.66 -19.28 14.13
C THR A 730 7.48 -17.87 13.59
N LEU A 731 6.25 -17.35 13.55
CA LEU A 731 5.94 -15.99 13.08
C LEU A 731 6.42 -14.92 14.07
N LEU A 732 6.31 -15.17 15.39
CA LEU A 732 6.88 -14.30 16.43
C LEU A 732 8.42 -14.16 16.35
N LYS A 733 9.09 -14.99 15.54
CA LYS A 733 10.54 -14.93 15.28
C LYS A 733 10.90 -14.65 13.81
N ASP A 734 9.91 -14.54 12.93
CA ASP A 734 10.11 -14.18 11.52
C ASP A 734 10.20 -12.65 11.42
N PRO A 735 11.36 -12.06 11.07
CA PRO A 735 11.51 -10.61 10.96
C PRO A 735 10.70 -10.01 9.80
N LEU A 736 10.09 -10.84 8.95
CA LEU A 736 9.16 -10.43 7.89
C LEU A 736 7.68 -10.57 8.29
N TYR A 737 7.39 -11.00 9.52
CA TYR A 737 6.02 -11.04 10.02
C TYR A 737 5.44 -9.62 10.09
N MET A 738 4.23 -9.46 9.54
CA MET A 738 3.58 -8.17 9.33
C MET A 738 2.64 -7.76 10.46
N GLY A 739 2.36 -8.65 11.41
CA GLY A 739 1.46 -8.39 12.53
C GLY A 739 2.18 -8.05 13.83
N LEU A 740 1.41 -7.96 14.91
CA LEU A 740 1.90 -7.70 16.25
C LEU A 740 2.76 -8.87 16.77
N TYR A 741 3.98 -8.56 17.18
CA TYR A 741 4.91 -9.49 17.83
C TYR A 741 4.53 -9.74 19.30
N GLN A 742 3.37 -10.36 19.51
CA GLN A 742 2.83 -10.77 20.80
C GLN A 742 1.96 -12.03 20.65
N GLU A 743 1.81 -12.81 21.73
CA GLU A 743 0.79 -13.86 21.83
C GLU A 743 -0.63 -13.28 21.70
N ARG A 744 -1.62 -14.13 21.38
CA ARG A 744 -3.01 -13.71 21.21
C ARG A 744 -3.60 -13.18 22.52
N ASP A 745 -4.17 -11.98 22.48
CA ASP A 745 -5.03 -11.49 23.56
C ASP A 745 -6.35 -12.29 23.57
N ASN A 746 -6.53 -13.10 24.61
CA ASN A 746 -7.73 -13.91 24.85
C ASN A 746 -8.60 -13.35 25.99
N SER A 747 -8.38 -12.08 26.38
CA SER A 747 -9.15 -11.41 27.42
C SER A 747 -10.42 -10.76 26.86
N GLN A 748 -11.22 -10.15 27.75
CA GLN A 748 -12.39 -9.35 27.39
C GLN A 748 -12.05 -8.22 26.38
N VAL A 749 -10.78 -7.79 26.29
CA VAL A 749 -10.36 -6.74 25.34
C VAL A 749 -10.56 -7.18 23.88
N TYR A 750 -10.39 -8.46 23.56
CA TYR A 750 -10.68 -9.01 22.22
C TYR A 750 -12.19 -9.10 21.94
N ASP A 751 -12.99 -9.52 22.92
CA ASP A 751 -14.46 -9.51 22.81
C ASP A 751 -15.01 -8.12 22.50
N ASP A 752 -14.53 -7.13 23.25
CA ASP A 752 -14.88 -5.72 23.09
C ASP A 752 -14.40 -5.17 21.72
N LEU A 753 -13.22 -5.57 21.24
CA LEU A 753 -12.69 -5.16 19.93
C LEU A 753 -13.58 -5.66 18.80
N ILE A 754 -14.06 -6.91 18.88
CA ILE A 754 -14.98 -7.45 17.89
C ILE A 754 -16.38 -6.81 18.02
N ASP A 755 -16.86 -6.49 19.23
CA ASP A 755 -18.09 -5.71 19.41
C ASP A 755 -17.98 -4.33 18.70
N GLU A 756 -16.90 -3.59 18.96
CA GLU A 756 -16.63 -2.30 18.34
C GLU A 756 -16.50 -2.41 16.81
N PHE A 757 -15.83 -3.45 16.30
CA PHE A 757 -15.73 -3.71 14.86
C PHE A 757 -17.10 -3.90 14.22
N MET A 758 -17.95 -4.75 14.80
CA MET A 758 -19.28 -5.02 14.27
C MET A 758 -20.17 -3.76 14.33
N GLU A 759 -20.04 -2.95 15.38
CA GLU A 759 -20.77 -1.68 15.52
C GLU A 759 -20.27 -0.64 14.50
N ALA A 760 -18.96 -0.46 14.35
CA ALA A 760 -18.37 0.54 13.45
C ALA A 760 -18.57 0.22 11.96
N VAL A 761 -18.56 -1.07 11.57
CA VAL A 761 -18.89 -1.49 10.19
C VAL A 761 -20.35 -1.14 9.85
N VAL A 762 -21.28 -1.43 10.76
CA VAL A 762 -22.71 -1.17 10.57
C VAL A 762 -23.05 0.31 10.67
N ASP A 763 -22.32 1.08 11.48
CA ASP A 763 -22.41 2.54 11.55
C ASP A 763 -21.85 3.22 10.27
N LYS A 764 -20.84 2.65 9.60
CA LYS A 764 -20.32 3.20 8.33
C LYS A 764 -21.17 2.82 7.12
N TYR A 765 -21.50 1.54 6.98
CA TYR A 765 -22.04 0.98 5.74
C TYR A 765 -23.51 0.54 5.85
N GLY A 766 -24.05 0.45 7.06
CA GLY A 766 -25.46 0.19 7.34
C GLY A 766 -25.76 -1.22 7.86
N GLN A 767 -26.95 -1.37 8.44
CA GLN A 767 -27.44 -2.60 9.06
C GLN A 767 -27.60 -3.79 8.08
N GLY A 768 -27.61 -3.52 6.78
CA GLY A 768 -27.70 -4.54 5.71
C GLY A 768 -26.34 -5.00 5.17
N THR A 769 -25.22 -4.46 5.66
CA THR A 769 -23.88 -4.91 5.24
C THR A 769 -23.64 -6.34 5.70
N LEU A 770 -23.31 -7.21 4.75
CA LEU A 770 -23.00 -8.61 4.98
C LEU A 770 -21.63 -8.75 5.66
N ILE A 771 -21.54 -9.46 6.78
CA ILE A 771 -20.28 -9.74 7.48
C ILE A 771 -20.08 -11.25 7.57
N GLN A 772 -19.15 -11.79 6.77
CA GLN A 772 -18.73 -13.19 6.80
C GLN A 772 -17.51 -13.36 7.71
N PHE A 773 -17.66 -14.17 8.77
CA PHE A 773 -16.55 -14.64 9.59
C PHE A 773 -15.86 -15.86 8.93
N GLU A 774 -14.54 -15.87 8.89
CA GLU A 774 -13.73 -16.87 8.20
C GLU A 774 -12.47 -17.26 9.01
N ASP A 775 -12.15 -18.56 9.09
CA ASP A 775 -10.90 -19.10 9.66
C ASP A 775 -10.57 -18.63 11.11
N PHE A 776 -11.61 -18.37 11.91
CA PHE A 776 -11.48 -18.07 13.35
C PHE A 776 -11.23 -19.35 14.18
N GLY A 777 -10.64 -19.22 15.37
CA GLY A 777 -10.49 -20.33 16.30
C GLY A 777 -11.83 -20.90 16.75
N ASN A 778 -11.87 -22.21 17.03
CA ASN A 778 -13.11 -22.97 17.19
C ASN A 778 -14.08 -22.42 18.26
N HIS A 779 -13.53 -21.95 19.38
CA HIS A 779 -14.30 -21.30 20.44
C HIS A 779 -14.89 -19.96 19.98
N ASN A 780 -14.08 -19.17 19.29
CA ASN A 780 -14.41 -17.82 18.80
C ASN A 780 -15.45 -17.87 17.68
N ALA A 781 -15.30 -18.76 16.70
CA ALA A 781 -16.24 -18.94 15.60
C ALA A 781 -17.68 -19.21 16.09
N PHE A 782 -17.87 -20.16 17.02
CA PHE A 782 -19.20 -20.47 17.55
C PHE A 782 -19.79 -19.36 18.43
N ARG A 783 -18.99 -18.75 19.32
CA ARG A 783 -19.52 -17.73 20.23
C ARG A 783 -19.88 -16.46 19.48
N PHE A 784 -19.08 -16.01 18.51
CA PHE A 784 -19.38 -14.83 17.70
C PHE A 784 -20.58 -15.07 16.78
N LEU A 785 -20.67 -16.21 16.11
CA LEU A 785 -21.86 -16.56 15.33
C LEU A 785 -23.12 -16.51 16.20
N ARG A 786 -23.08 -17.12 17.40
CA ARG A 786 -24.21 -17.11 18.33
C ARG A 786 -24.54 -15.70 18.87
N LYS A 787 -23.54 -14.87 19.14
CA LYS A 787 -23.67 -13.51 19.68
C LYS A 787 -24.23 -12.52 18.64
N TYR A 788 -23.86 -12.67 17.37
CA TYR A 788 -24.11 -11.66 16.34
C TYR A 788 -25.20 -12.00 15.32
N ARG A 789 -25.53 -13.28 15.09
CA ARG A 789 -26.48 -13.69 14.01
C ARG A 789 -27.88 -13.08 14.09
N GLU A 790 -28.34 -12.73 15.30
CA GLU A 790 -29.64 -12.07 15.54
C GLU A 790 -29.52 -10.54 15.73
N LYS A 791 -28.30 -9.98 15.72
CA LYS A 791 -28.04 -8.52 15.80
C LYS A 791 -27.66 -7.94 14.43
N TYR A 792 -26.90 -8.67 13.62
CA TYR A 792 -26.30 -8.21 12.36
C TYR A 792 -26.53 -9.18 11.19
N CYS A 793 -26.33 -8.69 9.97
CA CYS A 793 -26.38 -9.52 8.77
C CYS A 793 -25.08 -10.33 8.62
N THR A 794 -24.94 -11.39 9.41
CA THR A 794 -23.69 -12.14 9.52
C THR A 794 -23.88 -13.65 9.49
N PHE A 795 -22.85 -14.36 9.01
CA PHE A 795 -22.71 -15.80 9.04
C PHE A 795 -21.22 -16.18 9.18
N ASN A 796 -20.94 -17.46 9.46
CA ASN A 796 -19.58 -18.00 9.41
C ASN A 796 -19.52 -19.12 8.36
N ASP A 797 -18.55 -19.06 7.45
CA ASP A 797 -18.49 -19.95 6.28
C ASP A 797 -17.98 -21.36 6.63
N ASP A 798 -17.08 -21.47 7.61
CA ASP A 798 -16.55 -22.74 8.15
C ASP A 798 -17.63 -23.60 8.83
N ILE A 799 -18.59 -22.96 9.49
CA ILE A 799 -19.75 -23.60 10.09
C ILE A 799 -20.86 -23.78 9.04
N GLN A 800 -21.35 -22.70 8.43
CA GLN A 800 -22.63 -22.70 7.72
C GLN A 800 -22.50 -22.94 6.20
N GLY A 801 -21.50 -22.35 5.54
CA GLY A 801 -21.25 -22.61 4.11
C GLY A 801 -20.73 -24.03 3.88
N THR A 802 -19.82 -24.49 4.74
CA THR A 802 -19.34 -25.88 4.73
C THR A 802 -20.46 -26.88 5.04
N ALA A 803 -21.41 -26.52 5.92
CA ALA A 803 -22.63 -27.31 6.14
C ALA A 803 -23.47 -27.45 4.87
N ALA A 804 -23.70 -26.34 4.16
CA ALA A 804 -24.52 -26.33 2.96
C ALA A 804 -23.92 -27.16 1.82
N VAL A 805 -22.61 -27.02 1.54
CA VAL A 805 -21.98 -27.81 0.48
C VAL A 805 -21.95 -29.30 0.81
N ALA A 806 -21.58 -29.69 2.04
CA ALA A 806 -21.57 -31.10 2.42
C ALA A 806 -22.99 -31.71 2.39
N LEU A 807 -24.02 -30.95 2.79
CA LEU A 807 -25.41 -31.41 2.65
C LEU A 807 -25.81 -31.53 1.18
N ALA A 808 -25.43 -30.60 0.31
CA ALA A 808 -25.71 -30.69 -1.13
C ALA A 808 -25.11 -31.99 -1.74
N GLY A 809 -23.87 -32.30 -1.40
CA GLY A 809 -23.24 -33.56 -1.80
C GLY A 809 -23.96 -34.80 -1.26
N LEU A 810 -24.50 -34.75 -0.04
CA LEU A 810 -25.32 -35.83 0.51
C LEU A 810 -26.68 -35.97 -0.21
N LEU A 811 -27.30 -34.86 -0.62
CA LEU A 811 -28.55 -34.87 -1.39
C LEU A 811 -28.34 -35.40 -2.82
N ALA A 812 -27.23 -35.03 -3.46
CA ALA A 812 -26.77 -35.63 -4.72
C ALA A 812 -26.49 -37.14 -4.55
N ALA A 813 -25.80 -37.54 -3.48
CA ALA A 813 -25.54 -38.94 -3.19
C ALA A 813 -26.84 -39.74 -2.91
N GLN A 814 -27.83 -39.13 -2.25
CA GLN A 814 -29.17 -39.71 -2.10
C GLN A 814 -29.83 -40.00 -3.47
N ARG A 815 -29.71 -39.10 -4.45
CA ARG A 815 -30.20 -39.34 -5.83
C ARG A 815 -29.51 -40.56 -6.45
N ALA A 816 -28.19 -40.68 -6.33
CA ALA A 816 -27.41 -41.78 -6.88
C ALA A 816 -27.62 -43.15 -6.19
N ILE A 817 -28.00 -43.16 -4.91
CA ILE A 817 -28.27 -44.41 -4.16
C ILE A 817 -29.76 -44.78 -4.20
N GLY A 818 -30.66 -43.79 -4.38
CA GLY A 818 -32.11 -43.99 -4.25
C GLY A 818 -32.58 -44.14 -2.80
N LYS A 819 -31.73 -43.79 -1.82
CA LYS A 819 -31.97 -44.01 -0.39
C LYS A 819 -32.27 -42.68 0.33
N PRO A 820 -33.36 -42.57 1.13
CA PRO A 820 -33.69 -41.35 1.86
C PRO A 820 -32.64 -40.97 2.92
N ILE A 821 -32.32 -39.67 3.04
CA ILE A 821 -31.39 -39.11 4.04
C ILE A 821 -31.67 -39.60 5.48
N THR A 822 -32.94 -39.79 5.84
CA THR A 822 -33.42 -40.31 7.13
C THR A 822 -32.97 -41.74 7.46
N GLU A 823 -32.55 -42.51 6.45
CA GLU A 823 -32.02 -43.87 6.61
C GLU A 823 -30.48 -43.95 6.63
N HIS A 824 -29.79 -42.83 6.39
CA HIS A 824 -28.33 -42.79 6.49
C HIS A 824 -27.87 -42.74 7.96
N ARG A 825 -26.72 -43.36 8.23
CA ARG A 825 -25.92 -43.16 9.45
C ARG A 825 -24.64 -42.44 9.04
N VAL A 826 -24.35 -41.31 9.68
CA VAL A 826 -23.21 -40.46 9.36
C VAL A 826 -22.20 -40.56 10.50
N LEU A 827 -20.93 -40.84 10.17
CA LEU A 827 -19.83 -40.78 11.12
C LEU A 827 -18.85 -39.69 10.67
N PHE A 828 -18.69 -38.67 11.51
CA PHE A 828 -17.71 -37.62 11.32
C PHE A 828 -16.36 -38.01 11.91
N LEU A 829 -15.30 -37.60 11.22
CA LEU A 829 -13.95 -37.51 11.76
C LEU A 829 -13.61 -36.03 11.93
N GLY A 830 -13.46 -35.62 13.19
CA GLY A 830 -13.53 -34.23 13.63
C GLY A 830 -14.86 -33.93 14.34
N ALA A 831 -14.82 -32.98 15.28
CA ALA A 831 -15.97 -32.50 16.05
C ALA A 831 -15.93 -30.96 16.28
N GLY A 832 -15.28 -30.23 15.35
CA GLY A 832 -15.19 -28.77 15.36
C GLY A 832 -16.27 -28.10 14.50
N GLU A 833 -16.01 -26.85 14.07
CA GLU A 833 -16.95 -25.99 13.32
C GLU A 833 -17.69 -26.70 12.20
N ALA A 834 -16.94 -27.22 11.23
CA ALA A 834 -17.52 -27.89 10.07
C ALA A 834 -18.33 -29.13 10.47
N ALA A 835 -17.82 -29.99 11.37
CA ALA A 835 -18.53 -31.20 11.79
C ALA A 835 -19.89 -30.88 12.42
N LEU A 836 -19.91 -29.92 13.34
CA LEU A 836 -21.11 -29.48 14.05
C LEU A 836 -22.08 -28.70 13.14
N GLY A 837 -21.56 -27.86 12.24
CA GLY A 837 -22.35 -27.16 11.23
C GLY A 837 -23.07 -28.13 10.29
N ILE A 838 -22.30 -29.03 9.64
CA ILE A 838 -22.83 -30.04 8.73
C ILE A 838 -23.85 -30.93 9.47
N ALA A 839 -23.54 -31.38 10.69
CA ALA A 839 -24.44 -32.23 11.47
C ALA A 839 -25.78 -31.55 11.80
N ASN A 840 -25.77 -30.27 12.19
CA ASN A 840 -27.00 -29.52 12.45
C ASN A 840 -27.82 -29.33 11.17
N LEU A 841 -27.20 -29.06 10.02
CA LEU A 841 -27.93 -28.90 8.76
C LEU A 841 -28.48 -30.23 8.22
N ILE A 842 -27.78 -31.36 8.42
CA ILE A 842 -28.32 -32.72 8.17
C ILE A 842 -29.53 -32.99 9.07
N VAL A 843 -29.48 -32.61 10.35
CA VAL A 843 -30.63 -32.74 11.26
C VAL A 843 -31.82 -31.93 10.75
N MET A 844 -31.61 -30.69 10.30
CA MET A 844 -32.67 -29.87 9.69
C MET A 844 -33.25 -30.50 8.42
N ALA A 845 -32.41 -31.06 7.55
CA ALA A 845 -32.85 -31.76 6.34
C ALA A 845 -33.67 -33.03 6.65
N MET A 846 -33.28 -33.81 7.67
CA MET A 846 -34.07 -34.96 8.14
C MET A 846 -35.40 -34.50 8.76
N MET A 847 -35.42 -33.39 9.49
CA MET A 847 -36.64 -32.80 10.06
C MET A 847 -37.61 -32.27 8.98
N GLU A 848 -37.10 -31.71 7.89
CA GLU A 848 -37.93 -31.32 6.72
C GLU A 848 -38.66 -32.53 6.10
N LYS A 849 -38.13 -33.75 6.27
CA LYS A 849 -38.79 -35.01 5.85
C LYS A 849 -39.62 -35.67 6.96
N GLY A 850 -39.90 -34.97 8.06
CA GLY A 850 -40.81 -35.40 9.12
C GLY A 850 -40.19 -36.21 10.27
N MET A 851 -38.86 -36.35 10.32
CA MET A 851 -38.17 -36.99 11.44
C MET A 851 -38.10 -36.05 12.66
N SER A 852 -38.19 -36.58 13.89
CA SER A 852 -37.96 -35.73 15.07
C SER A 852 -36.47 -35.37 15.24
N GLN A 853 -36.19 -34.23 15.87
CA GLN A 853 -34.82 -33.77 16.10
C GLN A 853 -33.96 -34.78 16.88
N ALA A 854 -34.55 -35.53 17.82
CA ALA A 854 -33.88 -36.56 18.59
C ALA A 854 -33.52 -37.80 17.73
N GLU A 855 -34.46 -38.26 16.89
CA GLU A 855 -34.20 -39.36 15.95
C GLU A 855 -33.12 -39.00 14.92
N ALA A 856 -33.12 -37.77 14.43
CA ALA A 856 -32.14 -37.27 13.49
C ALA A 856 -30.73 -37.20 14.11
N ARG A 857 -30.61 -36.66 15.34
CA ARG A 857 -29.35 -36.65 16.11
C ARG A 857 -28.79 -38.06 16.34
N ASN A 858 -29.66 -39.04 16.63
CA ASN A 858 -29.26 -40.45 16.80
C ASN A 858 -28.71 -41.12 15.51
N LYS A 859 -28.81 -40.47 14.34
CA LYS A 859 -28.17 -40.94 13.10
C LYS A 859 -26.72 -40.47 12.94
N ILE A 860 -26.28 -39.48 13.74
CA ILE A 860 -25.02 -38.76 13.54
C ILE A 860 -24.07 -39.04 14.69
N TRP A 861 -22.88 -39.53 14.37
CA TRP A 861 -21.81 -39.85 15.31
C TRP A 861 -20.57 -39.01 14.98
N MET A 862 -19.78 -38.67 15.98
CA MET A 862 -18.57 -37.86 15.82
C MET A 862 -17.40 -38.51 16.56
N PHE A 863 -16.21 -38.46 15.95
CA PHE A 863 -14.96 -38.96 16.50
C PHE A 863 -13.91 -37.84 16.42
N ASP A 864 -13.46 -37.33 17.57
CA ASP A 864 -12.46 -36.27 17.67
C ASP A 864 -11.04 -36.82 17.95
N LYS A 865 -10.10 -35.95 18.33
CA LYS A 865 -8.71 -36.34 18.65
C LYS A 865 -8.57 -37.22 19.91
N HIS A 866 -9.60 -37.30 20.74
CA HIS A 866 -9.68 -38.12 21.95
C HIS A 866 -10.49 -39.40 21.75
N GLY A 867 -11.43 -39.39 20.79
CA GLY A 867 -12.14 -40.58 20.34
C GLY A 867 -13.61 -40.31 20.04
N LEU A 868 -14.44 -41.33 20.19
CA LEU A 868 -15.88 -41.25 19.94
C LEU A 868 -16.59 -40.37 20.99
N LEU A 869 -17.48 -39.47 20.56
CA LEU A 869 -18.29 -38.65 21.47
C LEU A 869 -19.35 -39.51 22.19
N VAL A 870 -19.04 -39.94 23.40
CA VAL A 870 -19.93 -40.79 24.24
C VAL A 870 -20.06 -40.26 25.67
N LYS A 871 -21.22 -40.51 26.29
CA LYS A 871 -21.51 -40.09 27.67
C LYS A 871 -20.50 -40.73 28.64
N GLY A 872 -19.91 -39.91 29.51
CA GLY A 872 -18.95 -40.37 30.50
C GLY A 872 -17.55 -40.67 29.95
N ARG A 873 -17.18 -40.17 28.76
CA ARG A 873 -15.77 -40.09 28.35
C ARG A 873 -14.97 -39.21 29.32
N GLN A 874 -13.64 -39.33 29.32
CA GLN A 874 -12.78 -38.59 30.27
C GLN A 874 -12.63 -37.12 29.91
N GLU A 875 -12.61 -36.82 28.61
CA GLU A 875 -12.40 -35.48 28.09
C GLU A 875 -13.70 -34.69 27.97
N GLU A 876 -13.66 -33.41 28.32
CA GLU A 876 -14.83 -32.54 28.28
C GLU A 876 -15.42 -32.47 26.85
N THR A 877 -16.74 -32.39 26.77
CA THR A 877 -17.49 -32.15 25.53
C THR A 877 -18.05 -30.74 25.59
N ASP A 878 -17.90 -29.96 24.53
CA ASP A 878 -18.45 -28.61 24.51
C ASP A 878 -19.99 -28.59 24.36
N SER A 879 -20.63 -27.47 24.73
CA SER A 879 -22.10 -27.33 24.70
C SER A 879 -22.75 -27.52 23.31
N ASN A 880 -22.01 -27.38 22.21
CA ASN A 880 -22.48 -27.67 20.86
C ASN A 880 -22.36 -29.18 20.54
N GLN A 881 -21.30 -29.83 21.04
CA GLN A 881 -21.08 -31.27 20.93
C GLN A 881 -22.09 -32.10 21.70
N GLU A 882 -22.57 -31.64 22.88
CA GLU A 882 -23.55 -32.36 23.74
C GLU A 882 -24.74 -32.94 22.96
N ALA A 883 -25.21 -32.23 21.94
CA ALA A 883 -26.32 -32.64 21.06
C ALA A 883 -26.07 -33.95 20.26
N PHE A 884 -24.81 -34.39 20.16
CA PHE A 884 -24.34 -35.56 19.42
C PHE A 884 -23.55 -36.56 20.31
N VAL A 885 -23.62 -36.40 21.64
CA VAL A 885 -22.99 -37.32 22.61
C VAL A 885 -23.95 -38.48 22.93
N HIS A 886 -23.57 -39.69 22.52
CA HIS A 886 -24.42 -40.88 22.61
C HIS A 886 -24.07 -41.79 23.80
N ASP A 887 -24.93 -42.75 24.11
CA ASP A 887 -24.55 -43.85 25.00
C ASP A 887 -23.46 -44.71 24.34
N SER A 888 -22.48 -45.17 25.12
CA SER A 888 -21.32 -45.86 24.57
C SER A 888 -21.72 -47.19 23.88
N PRO A 889 -21.33 -47.41 22.61
CA PRO A 889 -21.61 -48.66 21.90
C PRO A 889 -20.66 -49.82 22.28
N GLY A 890 -19.72 -49.59 23.21
CA GLY A 890 -18.73 -50.56 23.66
C GLY A 890 -17.30 -50.02 23.66
N SER A 891 -16.32 -50.91 23.61
CA SER A 891 -14.89 -50.55 23.56
C SER A 891 -14.48 -50.15 22.13
N VAL A 892 -14.51 -48.85 21.84
CA VAL A 892 -14.02 -48.24 20.61
C VAL A 892 -12.70 -47.53 20.91
N GLN A 893 -11.58 -47.97 20.32
CA GLN A 893 -10.24 -47.37 20.56
C GLN A 893 -9.66 -46.65 19.35
N SER A 894 -10.08 -47.00 18.13
CA SER A 894 -9.64 -46.38 16.89
C SER A 894 -10.82 -45.94 16.02
N PHE A 895 -10.56 -45.09 15.03
CA PHE A 895 -11.57 -44.71 14.04
C PHE A 895 -12.06 -45.91 13.22
N LEU A 896 -11.19 -46.90 12.96
CA LEU A 896 -11.58 -48.15 12.31
C LEU A 896 -12.54 -48.97 13.18
N ASP A 897 -12.35 -49.01 14.51
CA ASP A 897 -13.30 -49.65 15.42
C ASP A 897 -14.65 -48.91 15.38
N ALA A 898 -14.64 -47.57 15.41
CA ALA A 898 -15.85 -46.76 15.30
C ALA A 898 -16.63 -47.08 14.01
N VAL A 899 -15.93 -47.14 12.87
CA VAL A 899 -16.48 -47.53 11.56
C VAL A 899 -17.10 -48.93 11.62
N ASN A 900 -16.39 -49.93 12.15
CA ASN A 900 -16.88 -51.32 12.24
C ASN A 900 -18.05 -51.50 13.23
N THR A 901 -18.10 -50.70 14.31
CA THR A 901 -19.15 -50.76 15.34
C THR A 901 -20.42 -50.03 14.91
N ILE A 902 -20.29 -48.79 14.42
CA ILE A 902 -21.43 -47.92 14.04
C ILE A 902 -21.99 -48.32 12.66
N LYS A 903 -21.14 -48.92 11.81
CA LYS A 903 -21.45 -49.29 10.43
C LYS A 903 -22.09 -48.12 9.67
N PRO A 904 -21.41 -46.96 9.57
CA PRO A 904 -21.96 -45.79 8.93
C PRO A 904 -22.15 -46.04 7.42
N THR A 905 -23.10 -45.31 6.84
CA THR A 905 -23.31 -45.26 5.39
C THR A 905 -22.56 -44.10 4.73
N ALA A 906 -22.20 -43.10 5.52
CA ALA A 906 -21.43 -41.93 5.11
C ALA A 906 -20.31 -41.65 6.11
N LEU A 907 -19.09 -41.46 5.61
CA LEU A 907 -17.98 -40.86 6.35
C LEU A 907 -17.79 -39.42 5.90
N ILE A 908 -17.61 -38.51 6.85
CA ILE A 908 -17.29 -37.10 6.57
C ILE A 908 -16.07 -36.69 7.38
N GLY A 909 -14.97 -36.44 6.68
CA GLY A 909 -13.70 -36.01 7.23
C GLY A 909 -13.56 -34.50 7.18
N VAL A 910 -13.41 -33.89 8.35
CA VAL A 910 -13.28 -32.44 8.57
C VAL A 910 -12.30 -32.17 9.72
N SER A 911 -11.23 -32.97 9.77
CA SER A 911 -10.30 -33.04 10.90
C SER A 911 -9.06 -32.14 10.80
N GLY A 912 -8.67 -31.74 9.59
CA GLY A 912 -7.40 -31.05 9.32
C GLY A 912 -6.15 -31.90 9.56
N ALA A 913 -6.30 -33.20 9.84
CA ALA A 913 -5.26 -34.07 10.42
C ALA A 913 -4.58 -35.02 9.41
N GLY A 914 -4.91 -34.97 8.12
CA GLY A 914 -4.28 -35.79 7.09
C GLY A 914 -4.91 -37.18 6.95
N ARG A 915 -4.12 -38.15 6.50
CA ARG A 915 -4.55 -39.45 5.92
C ARG A 915 -5.14 -40.45 6.93
N LEU A 916 -6.25 -40.07 7.57
CA LEU A 916 -6.93 -40.85 8.62
C LEU A 916 -8.05 -41.76 8.08
N PHE A 917 -8.52 -41.58 6.84
CA PHE A 917 -9.30 -42.61 6.13
C PHE A 917 -8.33 -43.62 5.53
N THR A 918 -7.75 -44.45 6.41
CA THR A 918 -6.76 -45.45 6.04
C THR A 918 -7.33 -46.50 5.08
N HIS A 919 -6.47 -47.28 4.43
CA HIS A 919 -6.91 -48.30 3.48
C HIS A 919 -7.90 -49.29 4.09
N ASP A 920 -7.77 -49.60 5.37
CA ASP A 920 -8.65 -50.55 6.06
C ASP A 920 -9.99 -49.91 6.44
N VAL A 921 -10.02 -48.59 6.70
CA VAL A 921 -11.28 -47.82 6.83
C VAL A 921 -12.05 -47.79 5.51
N LEU A 922 -11.36 -47.53 4.40
CA LEU A 922 -11.96 -47.48 3.06
C LEU A 922 -12.51 -48.86 2.64
N LYS A 923 -11.73 -49.94 2.84
CA LYS A 923 -12.18 -51.32 2.61
C LYS A 923 -13.36 -51.71 3.52
N ALA A 924 -13.34 -51.32 4.80
CA ALA A 924 -14.46 -51.58 5.72
C ALA A 924 -15.74 -50.90 5.21
N MET A 925 -15.67 -49.63 4.80
CA MET A 925 -16.80 -48.93 4.19
C MET A 925 -17.31 -49.59 2.91
N GLY A 926 -16.41 -50.01 2.02
CA GLY A 926 -16.73 -50.72 0.78
C GLY A 926 -17.26 -52.15 0.98
N THR A 927 -16.98 -52.77 2.13
CA THR A 927 -17.50 -54.10 2.51
C THR A 927 -18.89 -53.99 3.16
N MET A 928 -19.12 -52.95 3.97
CA MET A 928 -20.38 -52.76 4.70
C MET A 928 -21.50 -52.13 3.89
N ASN A 929 -21.16 -51.35 2.86
CA ASN A 929 -22.10 -50.61 2.03
C ASN A 929 -21.85 -50.94 0.55
N ASP A 930 -22.94 -51.10 -0.20
CA ASP A 930 -22.86 -51.31 -1.65
C ASP A 930 -22.28 -50.07 -2.36
N ARG A 931 -22.81 -48.88 -2.02
CA ARG A 931 -22.29 -47.56 -2.43
C ARG A 931 -21.97 -46.71 -1.20
N PRO A 932 -20.77 -46.78 -0.61
CA PRO A 932 -20.40 -45.97 0.55
C PRO A 932 -20.22 -44.50 0.16
N ILE A 933 -20.71 -43.56 0.98
CA ILE A 933 -20.42 -42.13 0.83
C ILE A 933 -19.13 -41.81 1.61
N ILE A 934 -18.16 -41.17 0.97
CA ILE A 934 -16.82 -40.90 1.56
C ILE A 934 -16.41 -39.47 1.22
N PHE A 935 -16.54 -38.53 2.16
CA PHE A 935 -16.18 -37.13 1.97
C PHE A 935 -14.87 -36.80 2.73
N ALA A 936 -13.84 -36.34 2.03
CA ALA A 936 -12.54 -35.94 2.57
C ALA A 936 -12.37 -34.42 2.45
N LEU A 937 -13.05 -33.66 3.30
CA LEU A 937 -13.26 -32.21 3.14
C LEU A 937 -12.14 -31.35 3.71
N SER A 938 -11.18 -31.93 4.43
CA SER A 938 -10.05 -31.18 5.00
C SER A 938 -9.13 -30.57 3.94
N ASN A 939 -8.80 -29.29 4.12
CA ASN A 939 -7.95 -28.49 3.23
C ASN A 939 -6.62 -28.10 3.91
N PRO A 940 -5.53 -27.86 3.16
CA PRO A 940 -5.33 -28.17 1.73
C PRO A 940 -5.15 -29.68 1.47
N THR A 941 -4.82 -30.08 0.24
CA THR A 941 -4.71 -31.49 -0.22
C THR A 941 -3.84 -32.41 0.65
N THR A 942 -2.85 -31.85 1.38
CA THR A 942 -1.99 -32.58 2.33
C THR A 942 -2.71 -32.95 3.64
N LYS A 943 -3.82 -32.28 3.97
CA LYS A 943 -4.65 -32.51 5.15
C LYS A 943 -5.91 -33.35 4.87
N ALA A 944 -6.24 -33.61 3.61
CA ALA A 944 -7.38 -34.43 3.22
C ALA A 944 -7.29 -35.87 3.75
N GLU A 945 -8.42 -36.45 4.15
CA GLU A 945 -8.49 -37.73 4.86
C GLU A 945 -8.06 -38.95 4.02
N CYS A 946 -8.26 -38.92 2.71
CA CYS A 946 -7.71 -39.85 1.71
C CYS A 946 -7.61 -39.16 0.35
N THR A 947 -7.04 -39.84 -0.66
CA THR A 947 -7.11 -39.37 -2.05
C THR A 947 -8.33 -39.96 -2.76
N ALA A 948 -8.74 -39.34 -3.88
CA ALA A 948 -9.74 -39.92 -4.77
C ALA A 948 -9.31 -41.31 -5.30
N GLU A 949 -8.02 -41.46 -5.63
CA GLU A 949 -7.40 -42.71 -6.10
C GLU A 949 -7.60 -43.84 -5.08
N ASP A 950 -7.26 -43.60 -3.81
CA ASP A 950 -7.43 -44.58 -2.72
C ASP A 950 -8.91 -44.91 -2.51
N ALA A 951 -9.78 -43.88 -2.49
CA ALA A 951 -11.20 -44.04 -2.23
C ALA A 951 -11.90 -44.89 -3.30
N TYR A 952 -11.65 -44.61 -4.59
CA TYR A 952 -12.25 -45.39 -5.68
C TYR A 952 -11.61 -46.78 -5.80
N THR A 953 -10.28 -46.89 -5.76
CA THR A 953 -9.57 -48.17 -5.91
C THR A 953 -9.94 -49.17 -4.81
N LEU A 954 -10.00 -48.72 -3.55
CA LEU A 954 -10.28 -49.60 -2.40
C LEU A 954 -11.77 -49.88 -2.18
N THR A 955 -12.65 -49.35 -3.04
CA THR A 955 -14.09 -49.63 -3.05
C THR A 955 -14.61 -50.09 -4.41
N ASP A 956 -13.71 -50.55 -5.30
CA ASP A 956 -14.04 -51.06 -6.65
C ASP A 956 -14.80 -50.04 -7.54
N GLY A 957 -14.56 -48.75 -7.32
CA GLY A 957 -15.27 -47.66 -7.99
C GLY A 957 -16.73 -47.49 -7.58
N ARG A 958 -17.15 -48.04 -6.43
CA ARG A 958 -18.56 -47.97 -5.96
C ARG A 958 -18.83 -46.80 -5.01
N CYS A 959 -17.79 -46.23 -4.39
CA CYS A 959 -17.98 -45.10 -3.48
C CYS A 959 -18.49 -43.83 -4.19
N LEU A 960 -19.21 -43.02 -3.44
CA LEU A 960 -19.56 -41.67 -3.80
C LEU A 960 -18.61 -40.74 -3.04
N PHE A 961 -17.60 -40.25 -3.76
CA PHE A 961 -16.49 -39.51 -3.19
C PHE A 961 -16.58 -38.01 -3.48
N ALA A 962 -16.22 -37.20 -2.49
CA ALA A 962 -15.99 -35.77 -2.63
C ALA A 962 -14.84 -35.31 -1.75
N SER A 963 -14.16 -34.24 -2.14
CA SER A 963 -13.05 -33.65 -1.38
C SER A 963 -13.12 -32.13 -1.31
N GLY A 964 -12.54 -31.54 -0.26
CA GLY A 964 -12.50 -30.07 -0.10
C GLY A 964 -11.52 -29.40 -1.07
N SER A 965 -10.42 -30.09 -1.34
CA SER A 965 -9.36 -29.73 -2.30
C SER A 965 -9.51 -30.54 -3.59
N PRO A 966 -9.05 -30.01 -4.75
CA PRO A 966 -9.22 -30.67 -6.04
C PRO A 966 -8.37 -31.95 -6.17
N PHE A 967 -8.92 -32.95 -6.85
CA PHE A 967 -8.22 -34.14 -7.37
C PHE A 967 -8.63 -34.34 -8.84
N GLY A 968 -7.72 -34.86 -9.67
CA GLY A 968 -8.02 -35.19 -11.06
C GLY A 968 -8.92 -36.43 -11.21
N PRO A 969 -9.43 -36.70 -12.43
CA PRO A 969 -10.17 -37.92 -12.74
C PRO A 969 -9.34 -39.19 -12.48
N VAL A 970 -9.99 -40.23 -11.95
CA VAL A 970 -9.37 -41.52 -11.63
C VAL A 970 -9.78 -42.55 -12.68
N THR A 971 -8.80 -43.28 -13.23
CA THR A 971 -9.05 -44.36 -14.21
C THR A 971 -8.84 -45.70 -13.54
N LEU A 972 -9.92 -46.47 -13.39
CA LEU A 972 -9.92 -47.79 -12.77
C LEU A 972 -9.29 -48.86 -13.67
N SER A 973 -8.89 -49.97 -13.06
CA SER A 973 -8.31 -51.13 -13.74
C SER A 973 -9.25 -51.82 -14.74
N ASP A 974 -10.56 -51.55 -14.67
CA ASP A 974 -11.57 -52.00 -15.63
C ASP A 974 -11.83 -50.99 -16.78
N GLY A 975 -11.12 -49.86 -16.79
CA GLY A 975 -11.23 -48.81 -17.81
C GLY A 975 -12.30 -47.76 -17.55
N ARG A 976 -13.08 -47.84 -16.46
CA ARG A 976 -13.99 -46.75 -16.05
C ARG A 976 -13.18 -45.54 -15.61
N VAL A 977 -13.56 -44.36 -16.07
CA VAL A 977 -13.05 -43.07 -15.59
C VAL A 977 -14.12 -42.44 -14.69
N ILE A 978 -13.73 -42.01 -13.50
CA ILE A 978 -14.63 -41.35 -12.53
C ILE A 978 -14.04 -39.98 -12.17
N THR A 979 -14.86 -38.93 -12.25
CA THR A 979 -14.43 -37.57 -11.92
C THR A 979 -14.92 -37.18 -10.52
N PRO A 980 -14.02 -37.02 -9.52
CA PRO A 980 -14.43 -36.66 -8.17
C PRO A 980 -14.98 -35.24 -8.10
N GLY A 981 -16.05 -35.04 -7.34
CA GLY A 981 -16.61 -33.70 -7.09
C GLY A 981 -15.86 -32.97 -5.97
N GLN A 982 -15.66 -31.65 -6.12
CA GLN A 982 -15.06 -30.82 -5.07
C GLN A 982 -16.13 -30.23 -4.14
N GLY A 983 -16.26 -30.75 -2.93
CA GLY A 983 -17.17 -30.26 -1.89
C GLY A 983 -16.59 -29.07 -1.14
N ASN A 984 -16.53 -27.91 -1.80
CA ASN A 984 -15.94 -26.68 -1.29
C ASN A 984 -16.99 -25.55 -1.14
N ASN A 985 -16.88 -24.74 -0.08
CA ASN A 985 -17.80 -23.63 0.23
C ASN A 985 -17.86 -22.55 -0.86
N ALA A 986 -16.92 -22.51 -1.81
CA ALA A 986 -16.98 -21.72 -3.04
C ALA A 986 -18.28 -21.90 -3.87
N TYR A 987 -18.98 -23.03 -3.75
CA TYR A 987 -20.30 -23.22 -4.37
C TYR A 987 -21.46 -22.53 -3.63
N ILE A 988 -21.27 -22.07 -2.39
CA ILE A 988 -22.32 -21.58 -1.50
C ILE A 988 -22.19 -20.07 -1.27
N PHE A 989 -21.06 -19.62 -0.71
CA PHE A 989 -20.95 -18.24 -0.25
C PHE A 989 -21.19 -17.18 -1.33
N PRO A 990 -20.80 -17.34 -2.62
CA PRO A 990 -21.04 -16.31 -3.62
C PRO A 990 -22.54 -16.11 -3.89
N GLY A 991 -23.28 -17.21 -4.10
CA GLY A 991 -24.72 -17.18 -4.39
C GLY A 991 -25.55 -16.72 -3.19
N VAL A 992 -25.20 -17.18 -1.98
CA VAL A 992 -25.86 -16.73 -0.74
C VAL A 992 -25.59 -15.25 -0.49
N ALA A 993 -24.34 -14.79 -0.64
CA ALA A 993 -23.99 -13.38 -0.46
C ALA A 993 -24.74 -12.47 -1.44
N LEU A 994 -24.76 -12.84 -2.73
CA LEU A 994 -25.49 -12.07 -3.75
C LEU A 994 -26.98 -11.97 -3.40
N ALA A 995 -27.61 -13.09 -3.02
CA ALA A 995 -29.02 -13.06 -2.62
C ALA A 995 -29.29 -12.17 -1.40
N VAL A 996 -28.47 -12.28 -0.36
CA VAL A 996 -28.60 -11.50 0.89
C VAL A 996 -28.47 -10.00 0.60
N ILE A 997 -27.42 -9.59 -0.12
CA ILE A 997 -27.17 -8.20 -0.52
C ILE A 997 -28.32 -7.66 -1.38
N LEU A 998 -28.75 -8.42 -2.40
CA LEU A 998 -29.77 -7.96 -3.33
C LEU A 998 -31.17 -7.89 -2.72
N SER A 999 -31.52 -8.76 -1.77
CA SER A 999 -32.82 -8.78 -1.09
C SER A 999 -32.90 -7.91 0.17
N GLY A 1000 -31.76 -7.41 0.66
CA GLY A 1000 -31.69 -6.60 1.87
C GLY A 1000 -32.03 -7.40 3.14
N VAL A 1001 -31.65 -8.69 3.18
CA VAL A 1001 -31.80 -9.53 4.37
C VAL A 1001 -31.00 -8.94 5.54
N ARG A 1002 -31.57 -8.97 6.75
CA ARG A 1002 -30.96 -8.39 7.96
C ARG A 1002 -30.27 -9.41 8.87
N HIS A 1003 -30.70 -10.67 8.81
CA HIS A 1003 -30.26 -11.77 9.67
C HIS A 1003 -30.30 -13.08 8.88
N ILE A 1004 -29.27 -13.90 8.97
CA ILE A 1004 -29.12 -15.10 8.13
C ILE A 1004 -29.42 -16.35 8.97
N SER A 1005 -30.59 -16.94 8.72
CA SER A 1005 -31.02 -18.17 9.39
C SER A 1005 -30.43 -19.42 8.73
N ASP A 1006 -30.29 -20.50 9.48
CA ASP A 1006 -29.76 -21.78 8.95
C ASP A 1006 -30.67 -22.38 7.86
N THR A 1007 -31.93 -21.94 7.74
CA THR A 1007 -32.81 -22.35 6.64
C THR A 1007 -32.40 -21.76 5.29
N VAL A 1008 -31.67 -20.64 5.26
CA VAL A 1008 -31.09 -20.09 4.02
C VAL A 1008 -30.02 -21.05 3.47
N PHE A 1009 -29.16 -21.57 4.35
CA PHE A 1009 -28.13 -22.56 3.99
C PHE A 1009 -28.73 -23.92 3.62
N LEU A 1010 -29.84 -24.32 4.24
CA LEU A 1010 -30.61 -25.51 3.83
C LEU A 1010 -31.20 -25.33 2.42
N GLU A 1011 -31.69 -24.14 2.08
CA GLU A 1011 -32.21 -23.85 0.73
C GLU A 1011 -31.07 -23.85 -0.31
N ALA A 1012 -29.96 -23.16 -0.02
CA ALA A 1012 -28.77 -23.17 -0.86
C ALA A 1012 -28.23 -24.60 -1.13
N ALA A 1013 -28.22 -25.46 -0.11
CA ALA A 1013 -27.81 -26.86 -0.24
C ALA A 1013 -28.72 -27.66 -1.18
N LYS A 1014 -30.05 -27.47 -1.09
CA LYS A 1014 -31.01 -28.09 -2.00
C LYS A 1014 -30.83 -27.57 -3.43
N THR A 1015 -30.73 -26.25 -3.60
CA THR A 1015 -30.52 -25.63 -4.92
C THR A 1015 -29.22 -26.10 -5.60
N LEU A 1016 -28.13 -26.28 -4.85
CA LEU A 1016 -26.89 -26.82 -5.42
C LEU A 1016 -27.04 -28.28 -5.87
N ALA A 1017 -27.73 -29.11 -5.09
CA ALA A 1017 -27.97 -30.51 -5.40
C ALA A 1017 -28.99 -30.73 -6.55
N GLU A 1018 -29.89 -29.78 -6.77
CA GLU A 1018 -30.87 -29.79 -7.86
C GLU A 1018 -30.27 -29.41 -9.21
N GLN A 1019 -29.19 -28.60 -9.22
CA GLN A 1019 -28.50 -28.18 -10.45
C GLN A 1019 -27.57 -29.25 -11.06
N LEU A 1020 -27.29 -30.33 -10.34
CA LEU A 1020 -26.52 -31.46 -10.84
C LEU A 1020 -27.37 -32.31 -11.81
N THR A 1021 -26.92 -32.50 -13.05
CA THR A 1021 -27.62 -33.35 -14.04
C THR A 1021 -27.48 -34.84 -13.70
N ASP A 1022 -28.36 -35.68 -14.25
CA ASP A 1022 -28.26 -37.14 -14.06
C ASP A 1022 -27.04 -37.71 -14.83
N GLU A 1023 -26.63 -37.06 -15.92
CA GLU A 1023 -25.41 -37.36 -16.67
C GLU A 1023 -24.14 -37.11 -15.83
N GLU A 1024 -23.99 -35.93 -15.23
CA GLU A 1024 -22.86 -35.60 -14.35
C GLU A 1024 -22.80 -36.52 -13.11
N LEU A 1025 -23.97 -36.88 -12.57
CA LEU A 1025 -24.08 -37.84 -11.48
C LEU A 1025 -23.66 -39.27 -11.90
N ALA A 1026 -23.87 -39.63 -13.16
CA ALA A 1026 -23.41 -40.89 -13.75
C ALA A 1026 -21.88 -40.90 -14.01
N GLU A 1027 -21.25 -39.75 -14.26
CA GLU A 1027 -19.78 -39.58 -14.26
C GLU A 1027 -19.15 -39.72 -12.86
N GLY A 1028 -19.99 -39.80 -11.81
CA GLY A 1028 -19.58 -39.90 -10.41
C GLY A 1028 -19.39 -38.55 -9.70
N ARG A 1029 -19.79 -37.44 -10.33
CA ARG A 1029 -19.78 -36.11 -9.70
C ARG A 1029 -20.89 -36.01 -8.66
N LEU A 1030 -20.64 -35.23 -7.61
CA LEU A 1030 -21.63 -34.89 -6.56
C LEU A 1030 -21.96 -33.40 -6.51
N TYR A 1031 -21.34 -32.61 -7.39
CA TYR A 1031 -21.52 -31.18 -7.56
C TYR A 1031 -21.41 -30.86 -9.06
N PRO A 1032 -22.05 -29.78 -9.55
CA PRO A 1032 -21.88 -29.33 -10.92
C PRO A 1032 -20.38 -29.08 -11.27
N PRO A 1033 -20.01 -29.01 -12.56
CA PRO A 1033 -18.66 -28.65 -12.99
C PRO A 1033 -18.24 -27.26 -12.50
N LEU A 1034 -16.96 -27.10 -12.13
CA LEU A 1034 -16.39 -25.83 -11.68
C LEU A 1034 -16.43 -24.75 -12.77
N SER A 1035 -16.28 -25.13 -14.03
CA SER A 1035 -16.49 -24.28 -15.20
C SER A 1035 -17.88 -23.61 -15.24
N ASN A 1036 -18.90 -24.22 -14.61
CA ASN A 1036 -20.26 -23.68 -14.52
C ASN A 1036 -20.54 -22.92 -13.21
N ILE A 1037 -19.57 -22.77 -12.29
CA ILE A 1037 -19.77 -22.22 -10.93
C ILE A 1037 -20.44 -20.83 -10.91
N ARG A 1038 -20.26 -20.05 -11.99
CA ARG A 1038 -20.86 -18.72 -12.12
C ARG A 1038 -22.37 -18.76 -12.29
N GLU A 1039 -22.85 -19.55 -13.25
CA GLU A 1039 -24.30 -19.77 -13.43
C GLU A 1039 -24.89 -20.48 -12.20
N VAL A 1040 -24.15 -21.42 -11.59
CA VAL A 1040 -24.58 -22.10 -10.37
C VAL A 1040 -24.81 -21.13 -9.20
N SER A 1041 -23.93 -20.14 -9.04
CA SER A 1041 -24.04 -19.10 -8.03
C SER A 1041 -25.19 -18.13 -8.31
N VAL A 1042 -25.42 -17.77 -9.58
CA VAL A 1042 -26.53 -16.90 -10.00
C VAL A 1042 -27.88 -17.60 -9.78
N GLN A 1043 -28.03 -18.87 -10.18
CA GLN A 1043 -29.25 -19.65 -9.94
C GLN A 1043 -29.50 -19.88 -8.45
N MET A 1044 -28.45 -20.13 -7.67
CA MET A 1044 -28.54 -20.16 -6.22
C MET A 1044 -29.05 -18.83 -5.66
N ALA A 1045 -28.52 -17.71 -6.15
CA ALA A 1045 -28.97 -16.40 -5.70
C ALA A 1045 -30.45 -16.16 -6.03
N VAL A 1046 -30.92 -16.55 -7.21
CA VAL A 1046 -32.34 -16.48 -7.60
C VAL A 1046 -33.22 -17.28 -6.65
N LYS A 1047 -32.89 -18.55 -6.37
CA LYS A 1047 -33.68 -19.42 -5.47
C LYS A 1047 -33.66 -18.91 -4.03
N VAL A 1048 -32.52 -18.45 -3.54
CA VAL A 1048 -32.42 -17.87 -2.19
C VAL A 1048 -33.21 -16.55 -2.11
N VAL A 1049 -33.19 -15.69 -3.14
CA VAL A 1049 -34.03 -14.49 -3.23
C VAL A 1049 -35.51 -14.84 -3.18
N GLU A 1050 -35.98 -15.78 -4.01
CA GLU A 1050 -37.37 -16.29 -3.97
C GLU A 1050 -37.76 -16.78 -2.56
N PHE A 1051 -36.88 -17.55 -1.92
CA PHE A 1051 -37.08 -18.08 -0.58
C PHE A 1051 -37.19 -16.97 0.47
N VAL A 1052 -36.28 -16.00 0.51
CA VAL A 1052 -36.30 -14.96 1.55
C VAL A 1052 -37.47 -13.98 1.41
N TYR A 1053 -37.95 -13.71 0.19
CA TYR A 1053 -39.24 -13.02 0.01
C TYR A 1053 -40.40 -13.87 0.51
N ALA A 1054 -40.48 -15.15 0.13
CA ALA A 1054 -41.55 -16.07 0.55
C ALA A 1054 -41.59 -16.31 2.08
N LYS A 1055 -40.46 -16.12 2.78
CA LYS A 1055 -40.37 -16.19 4.26
C LYS A 1055 -40.54 -14.84 4.97
N GLY A 1056 -40.69 -13.73 4.24
CA GLY A 1056 -40.78 -12.39 4.85
C GLY A 1056 -39.47 -11.91 5.48
N MET A 1057 -38.33 -12.39 4.99
CA MET A 1057 -36.97 -12.04 5.46
C MET A 1057 -36.30 -10.95 4.62
N ALA A 1058 -36.82 -10.67 3.42
CA ALA A 1058 -36.34 -9.62 2.52
C ALA A 1058 -36.88 -8.23 2.90
N PHE A 1059 -36.06 -7.18 2.72
CA PHE A 1059 -36.44 -5.79 3.02
C PHE A 1059 -36.20 -4.81 1.87
N ARG A 1060 -35.78 -5.27 0.69
CA ARG A 1060 -35.77 -4.45 -0.52
C ARG A 1060 -37.19 -4.32 -1.08
N TYR A 1061 -37.61 -3.08 -1.33
CA TYR A 1061 -38.94 -2.77 -1.88
C TYR A 1061 -38.84 -1.76 -3.04
N PRO A 1062 -39.73 -1.84 -4.05
CA PRO A 1062 -40.77 -2.86 -4.23
C PRO A 1062 -40.17 -4.25 -4.48
N GLU A 1063 -40.90 -5.31 -4.12
CA GLU A 1063 -40.50 -6.68 -4.45
C GLU A 1063 -40.38 -6.81 -6.00
N PRO A 1064 -39.25 -7.29 -6.54
CA PRO A 1064 -39.12 -7.55 -7.96
C PRO A 1064 -40.15 -8.58 -8.42
N VAL A 1065 -40.91 -8.29 -9.49
CA VAL A 1065 -41.91 -9.23 -10.02
C VAL A 1065 -41.21 -10.49 -10.53
N ASP A 1066 -40.21 -10.31 -11.38
CA ASP A 1066 -39.30 -11.35 -11.85
C ASP A 1066 -38.00 -11.29 -11.04
N LYS A 1067 -37.68 -12.40 -10.35
CA LYS A 1067 -36.52 -12.52 -9.47
C LYS A 1067 -35.26 -12.85 -10.27
N GLU A 1068 -35.38 -13.62 -11.36
CA GLU A 1068 -34.24 -14.00 -12.20
C GLU A 1068 -33.72 -12.79 -12.99
N SER A 1069 -34.61 -12.08 -13.68
CA SER A 1069 -34.25 -10.85 -14.40
C SER A 1069 -33.66 -9.79 -13.45
N PHE A 1070 -34.19 -9.68 -12.22
CA PHE A 1070 -33.65 -8.76 -11.21
C PHE A 1070 -32.24 -9.13 -10.75
N VAL A 1071 -31.98 -10.41 -10.43
CA VAL A 1071 -30.62 -10.84 -10.04
C VAL A 1071 -29.66 -10.63 -11.20
N ARG A 1072 -29.98 -11.16 -12.40
CA ARG A 1072 -29.10 -11.10 -13.57
C ARG A 1072 -28.76 -9.67 -13.99
N ALA A 1073 -29.70 -8.72 -13.89
CA ALA A 1073 -29.47 -7.31 -14.21
C ALA A 1073 -28.52 -6.58 -13.22
N THR A 1074 -28.13 -7.22 -12.11
CA THR A 1074 -27.22 -6.67 -11.11
C THR A 1074 -25.88 -7.42 -11.00
N VAL A 1075 -25.71 -8.50 -11.75
CA VAL A 1075 -24.47 -9.27 -11.84
C VAL A 1075 -23.42 -8.44 -12.59
N TRP A 1076 -22.35 -8.06 -11.88
CA TRP A 1076 -21.20 -7.35 -12.44
C TRP A 1076 -20.48 -8.21 -13.49
N ASP A 1077 -20.13 -7.61 -14.63
CA ASP A 1077 -19.49 -8.26 -15.76
C ASP A 1077 -18.00 -7.87 -15.93
N THR A 1078 -17.35 -8.30 -17.01
CA THR A 1078 -15.91 -8.00 -17.23
C THR A 1078 -15.65 -7.06 -18.41
N HIS A 1079 -16.71 -6.51 -19.03
CA HIS A 1079 -16.56 -5.50 -20.07
C HIS A 1079 -16.03 -4.19 -19.48
N TYR A 1080 -15.25 -3.45 -20.25
CA TYR A 1080 -14.89 -2.09 -19.88
C TYR A 1080 -16.10 -1.18 -20.05
N ASP A 1081 -16.41 -0.38 -19.02
CA ASP A 1081 -17.41 0.68 -19.14
C ASP A 1081 -16.92 1.76 -20.11
N SER A 1082 -17.86 2.46 -20.75
CA SER A 1082 -17.53 3.68 -21.48
C SER A 1082 -17.22 4.80 -20.48
N PHE A 1083 -16.01 5.35 -20.56
CA PHE A 1083 -15.63 6.59 -19.86
C PHE A 1083 -16.02 7.86 -20.66
N LEU A 1084 -16.54 7.71 -21.88
CA LEU A 1084 -17.08 8.82 -22.65
C LEU A 1084 -18.33 9.38 -21.96
N PRO A 1085 -18.47 10.72 -21.83
CA PRO A 1085 -19.73 11.34 -21.42
C PRO A 1085 -20.85 10.98 -22.39
N ASP A 1086 -22.09 10.92 -21.88
CA ASP A 1086 -23.29 10.74 -22.72
C ASP A 1086 -23.55 12.02 -23.53
N THR A 1087 -23.00 12.09 -24.74
CA THR A 1087 -23.15 13.21 -25.68
C THR A 1087 -24.33 12.96 -26.62
N TYR A 1088 -25.23 13.95 -26.73
CA TYR A 1088 -26.38 13.88 -27.62
C TYR A 1088 -26.72 15.24 -28.24
N ASP A 1089 -27.11 15.23 -29.51
CA ASP A 1089 -27.54 16.43 -30.22
C ASP A 1089 -28.85 16.99 -29.63
N TRP A 1090 -28.89 18.32 -29.42
CA TRP A 1090 -30.09 18.97 -28.92
C TRP A 1090 -31.10 19.25 -30.07
N PRO A 1091 -32.35 18.76 -29.99
CA PRO A 1091 -33.27 18.81 -31.13
C PRO A 1091 -33.53 20.23 -31.67
N GLY A 1092 -33.18 20.46 -32.93
CA GLY A 1092 -33.46 21.69 -33.65
C GLY A 1092 -32.36 22.76 -33.63
N VAL A 1093 -31.20 22.49 -33.01
CA VAL A 1093 -30.05 23.40 -33.04
C VAL A 1093 -29.02 22.89 -34.06
N SER A 1094 -29.09 23.36 -35.30
CA SER A 1094 -28.03 23.10 -36.29
C SER A 1094 -26.80 23.97 -35.98
N TYR A 1095 -25.80 23.41 -35.30
CA TYR A 1095 -24.53 24.08 -35.10
C TYR A 1095 -23.77 24.10 -36.44
N VAL A 1096 -23.87 25.21 -37.18
CA VAL A 1096 -23.06 25.44 -38.38
C VAL A 1096 -21.73 26.04 -37.92
N PRO A 1097 -20.60 25.32 -38.01
CA PRO A 1097 -19.31 25.88 -37.62
C PRO A 1097 -19.00 27.06 -38.54
N LYS A 1098 -18.66 28.21 -37.97
CA LYS A 1098 -18.02 29.26 -38.75
C LYS A 1098 -16.60 28.81 -39.07
N THR A 1099 -16.38 28.45 -40.32
CA THR A 1099 -15.03 28.36 -40.90
C THR A 1099 -14.50 29.77 -41.07
N ASP A 1100 -13.89 30.34 -40.01
CA ASP A 1100 -13.10 31.56 -40.15
C ASP A 1100 -11.73 31.16 -40.75
N GLU A 1101 -11.52 31.50 -42.02
CA GLU A 1101 -10.21 31.43 -42.66
C GLU A 1101 -9.27 32.44 -41.99
N LYS A 1102 -8.19 31.97 -41.34
CA LYS A 1102 -6.92 32.70 -41.19
C LYS A 1102 -5.77 31.83 -40.75
#